data_AF-A0A969GQR4-F1
#
_entry.id   AF-A0A969GQR4-F1
#
_cell.length_a   1.000
_cell.length_b   1.000
_cell.length_c   1.000
_cell.angle_alpha   90.00
_cell.angle_beta   90.00
_cell.angle_gamma   90.00
#
_symmetry.space_group_name_H-M   'P 1'
#
loop_
_entity.id
_entity.type
_entity.pdbx_description
1 polymer ?
#
loop_
_entity_poly.entity_id
_entity_poly.type
_entity_poly.pdbx_seq_one_letter_code
_entity_poly.pdbx_strand_id
1 'polypeptide(L)'
;MVATTSTWMRRKQASPPRLDLGLPSNATATTSLGYFLLDVTDDAANPTAFDGEFTLDINDSNGQLTLAELQSNANALDTSFTGDANLGLDARSSLQVDAALPSFVFDLGVDFTEPLEFIEGQLVNTATAPTVSFTNLQLDLTSFIARFVNPFIKEIKPLLDQVRPVIAFLNADTKLFSALGIDDLFDQNGDNQVSVLELFSTLSGETVDQSFIDSLDALADLADSIDSLESLVAANPGLAEDLLIDLGDSTLTNFNALDGNSELDNAIVTQSTVAPVQTQIGDLFSGIGSGQLPPAQEALQVAQQQVISGFTSLLGLDVPLLTDPSTPVELLLGRDNTDLFTFDVPRLQFKFKLLDLQFPIFPPIGLGGLIEGNIAVAAQFSFGFDTNGLEQWQATGFDPAQDDLILDGFFINDRRDLNNNGIREANEDVSELSLVATIAAGFGLDLKVVSGYLKGGIEGIVGIDLLDTGELEGTDDGKIRFQSEFNRPFFELFEVLGAINAFLGAEIKVLSIPVYKIRFATIPIAQFTIGPNGASFGLASDGYLSGATVFFDANLNGIQDFKDINNNGVRDEVEEDILEPFLEPSTFTNDDGSFSLDIRLEQFDTNGNGVIDPEEGQLVVINGIDTTTFLEQTTLLTATPDATVVTPLTTLVNDLYRQGASLEDAEAQVKASLGIPDAVDVQTFDAIAALDGGDPVGLDVFAKQVQVQNIIVQVTKLIEGASSFTTTDIAQAVIRRSPTKQPSPSTSATPPRLLPSSMTPSASWVCPNLPTWCQWWRG
;
A
#
# COMPACT_ATOMS: atom_id res chain seq x y z
N MET A 1 -53.32 -54.74 72.87
CA MET A 1 -53.44 -53.27 72.90
C MET A 1 -52.05 -52.69 72.66
N VAL A 2 -51.72 -52.36 71.42
CA VAL A 2 -50.74 -51.33 71.09
C VAL A 2 -51.37 -50.58 69.92
N ALA A 3 -51.78 -49.35 70.16
CA ALA A 3 -52.53 -48.54 69.22
C ALA A 3 -51.58 -47.98 68.16
N THR A 4 -51.73 -48.44 66.91
CA THR A 4 -51.15 -47.81 65.73
C THR A 4 -52.04 -46.64 65.32
N THR A 5 -51.69 -45.43 65.76
CA THR A 5 -52.22 -44.20 65.14
C THR A 5 -51.40 -43.92 63.88
N SER A 6 -51.85 -44.47 62.76
CA SER A 6 -51.42 -44.05 61.42
C SER A 6 -52.10 -42.72 61.11
N THR A 7 -51.35 -41.63 61.24
CA THR A 7 -51.79 -40.29 60.84
C THR A 7 -51.59 -40.16 59.33
N TRP A 8 -52.68 -40.21 58.57
CA TRP A 8 -52.64 -40.14 57.11
C TRP A 8 -52.66 -38.68 56.64
N MET A 9 -51.68 -38.26 55.84
CA MET A 9 -51.78 -37.03 55.06
C MET A 9 -52.62 -37.31 53.82
N ARG A 10 -53.78 -36.65 53.70
CA ARG A 10 -54.53 -36.60 52.43
C ARG A 10 -53.96 -35.50 51.56
N ARG A 11 -53.79 -35.79 50.26
CA ARG A 11 -53.49 -34.83 49.19
C ARG A 11 -54.48 -33.66 49.29
N LYS A 12 -54.02 -32.52 49.80
CA LYS A 12 -54.76 -31.26 49.74
C LYS A 12 -54.29 -30.61 48.46
N GLN A 13 -55.19 -30.43 47.48
CA GLN A 13 -54.96 -29.57 46.31
C GLN A 13 -54.77 -28.14 46.84
N ALA A 14 -53.54 -27.81 47.20
CA ALA A 14 -53.09 -26.43 47.30
C ALA A 14 -52.65 -26.02 45.90
N SER A 15 -53.01 -24.81 45.46
CA SER A 15 -52.39 -24.21 44.28
C SER A 15 -50.88 -24.27 44.46
N PRO A 16 -50.13 -24.73 43.45
CA PRO A 16 -48.68 -24.84 43.60
C PRO A 16 -48.06 -23.46 43.85
N PRO A 17 -46.97 -23.40 44.63
CA PRO A 17 -46.27 -22.14 44.87
C PRO A 17 -45.77 -21.57 43.54
N ARG A 18 -46.11 -20.30 43.30
CA ARG A 18 -45.68 -19.54 42.13
C ARG A 18 -44.53 -18.60 42.48
N LEU A 19 -43.62 -18.42 41.55
CA LEU A 19 -42.52 -17.46 41.58
C LEU A 19 -42.76 -16.45 40.46
N ASP A 20 -42.88 -15.18 40.81
CA ASP A 20 -43.07 -14.07 39.87
C ASP A 20 -41.91 -13.09 40.11
N LEU A 21 -41.06 -12.94 39.10
CA LEU A 21 -39.87 -12.10 39.10
C LEU A 21 -39.92 -11.21 37.86
N GLY A 22 -39.49 -9.96 37.99
CA GLY A 22 -39.36 -9.06 36.85
C GLY A 22 -38.49 -7.87 37.18
N LEU A 23 -37.96 -7.23 36.15
CA LEU A 23 -37.27 -5.96 36.30
C LEU A 23 -38.31 -4.84 36.53
N PRO A 24 -37.99 -3.81 37.33
CA PRO A 24 -38.81 -2.61 37.37
C PRO A 24 -38.66 -1.84 36.06
N SER A 25 -39.70 -1.12 35.63
CA SER A 25 -39.73 -0.37 34.36
C SER A 25 -38.73 0.78 34.23
N ASN A 26 -37.96 1.07 35.29
CA ASN A 26 -36.89 2.06 35.29
C ASN A 26 -35.54 1.41 35.60
N ALA A 27 -35.45 0.08 35.53
CA ALA A 27 -34.20 -0.63 35.59
C ALA A 27 -33.35 -0.18 34.42
N THR A 28 -32.15 0.29 34.73
CA THR A 28 -31.14 0.66 33.75
C THR A 28 -29.87 -0.13 34.07
N ALA A 29 -29.19 -0.62 33.04
CA ALA A 29 -27.88 -1.24 33.19
C ALA A 29 -26.99 -0.83 32.01
N THR A 30 -25.68 -0.88 32.22
CA THR A 30 -24.71 -0.79 31.13
C THR A 30 -24.06 -2.17 31.01
N THR A 31 -24.09 -2.74 29.81
CA THR A 31 -23.52 -4.06 29.48
C THR A 31 -22.66 -3.95 28.23
N SER A 32 -22.00 -5.04 27.83
CA SER A 32 -21.30 -5.13 26.55
C SER A 32 -21.98 -6.13 25.62
N LEU A 33 -21.97 -5.85 24.32
CA LEU A 33 -22.37 -6.77 23.25
C LEU A 33 -21.45 -6.54 22.04
N GLY A 34 -20.74 -7.59 21.62
CA GLY A 34 -19.72 -7.47 20.57
C GLY A 34 -18.67 -6.41 20.90
N TYR A 35 -18.55 -5.43 20.01
CA TYR A 35 -17.66 -4.27 20.17
C TYR A 35 -18.25 -3.13 21.00
N PHE A 36 -19.54 -3.16 21.34
CA PHE A 36 -20.25 -2.03 21.94
C PHE A 36 -20.45 -2.15 23.45
N LEU A 37 -20.48 -1.00 24.12
CA LEU A 37 -21.25 -0.83 25.35
C LEU A 37 -22.71 -0.54 25.01
N LEU A 38 -23.61 -1.22 25.70
CA LEU A 38 -25.04 -1.00 25.60
C LEU A 38 -25.55 -0.40 26.89
N ASP A 39 -26.17 0.78 26.79
CA ASP A 39 -27.07 1.26 27.84
C ASP A 39 -28.43 0.65 27.58
N VAL A 40 -28.90 -0.18 28.52
CA VAL A 40 -30.16 -0.92 28.40
C VAL A 40 -31.15 -0.48 29.48
N THR A 41 -32.42 -0.40 29.09
CA THR A 41 -33.55 -0.21 30.00
C THR A 41 -34.60 -1.29 29.80
N ASP A 42 -35.37 -1.63 30.83
CA ASP A 42 -36.47 -2.59 30.70
C ASP A 42 -37.56 -2.05 29.75
N ASP A 43 -37.91 -2.81 28.72
CA ASP A 43 -38.93 -2.41 27.74
C ASP A 43 -40.32 -2.44 28.43
N ALA A 44 -40.96 -1.27 28.50
CA ALA A 44 -42.26 -1.15 29.15
C ALA A 44 -43.39 -1.88 28.41
N ALA A 45 -43.25 -2.11 27.09
CA ALA A 45 -44.20 -2.85 26.28
C ALA A 45 -44.00 -4.37 26.39
N ASN A 46 -42.75 -4.84 26.50
CA ASN A 46 -42.40 -6.25 26.65
C ASN A 46 -41.45 -6.47 27.84
N PRO A 47 -41.92 -6.33 29.09
CA PRO A 47 -41.04 -6.29 30.25
C PRO A 47 -40.29 -7.60 30.46
N THR A 48 -39.06 -7.48 30.94
CA THR A 48 -38.24 -8.61 31.36
C THR A 48 -38.86 -9.24 32.60
N ALA A 49 -39.38 -10.46 32.44
CA ALA A 49 -40.15 -11.13 33.46
C ALA A 49 -39.98 -12.66 33.41
N PHE A 50 -40.20 -13.29 34.54
CA PHE A 50 -40.22 -14.73 34.72
C PHE A 50 -41.36 -15.12 35.66
N ASP A 51 -42.29 -15.95 35.19
CA ASP A 51 -43.39 -16.50 35.98
C ASP A 51 -43.32 -18.03 35.95
N GLY A 52 -43.04 -18.64 37.11
CA GLY A 52 -42.89 -20.08 37.23
C GLY A 52 -43.70 -20.71 38.34
N GLU A 53 -43.93 -22.01 38.19
CA GLU A 53 -44.66 -22.86 39.09
C GLU A 53 -43.76 -24.00 39.58
N PHE A 54 -43.65 -24.15 40.90
CA PHE A 54 -42.89 -25.24 41.51
C PHE A 54 -43.82 -26.39 41.90
N THR A 55 -43.51 -27.60 41.43
CA THR A 55 -44.22 -28.81 41.80
C THR A 55 -43.32 -29.79 42.53
N LEU A 56 -43.91 -30.46 43.52
CA LEU A 56 -43.27 -31.53 44.29
C LEU A 56 -44.22 -32.72 44.27
N ASP A 57 -43.80 -33.80 43.61
CA ASP A 57 -44.50 -35.07 43.65
C ASP A 57 -43.74 -36.08 44.50
N ILE A 58 -44.48 -37.06 45.01
CA ILE A 58 -43.94 -38.15 45.80
C ILE A 58 -44.01 -39.39 44.93
N ASN A 59 -42.85 -39.93 44.58
CA ASN A 59 -42.75 -41.08 43.70
C ASN A 59 -43.14 -42.36 44.47
N ASP A 60 -44.38 -42.81 44.28
CA ASP A 60 -44.86 -44.08 44.84
C ASP A 60 -45.73 -44.86 43.86
N SER A 61 -45.52 -46.18 43.85
CA SER A 61 -46.15 -47.14 42.93
C SER A 61 -47.54 -47.61 43.35
N ASN A 62 -47.97 -47.37 44.60
CA ASN A 62 -49.21 -47.91 45.15
C ASN A 62 -50.17 -46.85 45.76
N GLY A 63 -49.81 -45.57 45.68
CA GLY A 63 -50.51 -44.43 46.28
C GLY A 63 -50.30 -44.24 47.79
N GLN A 64 -49.36 -44.94 48.42
CA GLN A 64 -48.95 -44.82 49.82
C GLN A 64 -47.43 -44.81 49.98
N LEU A 65 -46.88 -43.68 50.45
CA LEU A 65 -45.48 -43.58 50.87
C LEU A 65 -45.30 -44.07 52.31
N THR A 66 -44.48 -45.11 52.52
CA THR A 66 -44.12 -45.61 53.85
C THR A 66 -42.80 -45.04 54.36
N LEU A 67 -42.60 -45.05 55.68
CA LEU A 67 -41.35 -44.59 56.31
C LEU A 67 -40.13 -45.42 55.88
N ALA A 68 -40.33 -46.70 55.54
CA ALA A 68 -39.28 -47.57 55.04
C ALA A 68 -38.87 -47.17 53.62
N GLU A 69 -39.83 -46.86 52.74
CA GLU A 69 -39.58 -46.36 51.38
C GLU A 69 -38.83 -45.02 51.41
N LEU A 70 -39.27 -44.07 52.24
CA LEU A 70 -38.60 -42.77 52.42
C LEU A 70 -37.16 -42.89 52.97
N GLN A 71 -36.89 -43.89 53.83
CA GLN A 71 -35.55 -44.13 54.38
C GLN A 71 -34.63 -44.90 53.41
N SER A 72 -35.19 -45.64 52.47
CA SER A 72 -34.47 -46.50 51.53
C SER A 72 -34.28 -45.91 50.13
N ASN A 73 -35.10 -44.93 49.76
CA ASN A 73 -35.11 -44.34 48.43
C ASN A 73 -34.74 -42.85 48.51
N ALA A 74 -33.52 -42.52 48.07
CA ALA A 74 -33.05 -41.13 47.99
C ALA A 74 -33.85 -40.28 46.97
N ASN A 75 -34.56 -40.94 46.04
CA ASN A 75 -35.37 -40.32 44.98
C ASN A 75 -36.88 -40.48 45.25
N ALA A 76 -37.30 -40.45 46.52
CA ALA A 76 -38.72 -40.55 46.88
C ALA A 76 -39.53 -39.27 46.57
N LEU A 77 -38.84 -38.19 46.15
CA LEU A 77 -39.38 -36.88 45.86
C LEU A 77 -38.96 -36.49 44.45
N ASP A 78 -39.95 -36.26 43.57
CA ASP A 78 -39.73 -35.71 42.24
C ASP A 78 -40.04 -34.22 42.32
N THR A 79 -39.04 -33.38 42.07
CA THR A 79 -39.21 -31.93 41.99
C THR A 79 -39.17 -31.48 40.54
N SER A 80 -40.18 -30.72 40.12
CA SER A 80 -40.13 -29.99 38.86
C SER A 80 -40.44 -28.51 39.04
N PHE A 81 -39.90 -27.71 38.14
CA PHE A 81 -40.17 -26.29 38.06
C PHE A 81 -40.39 -25.93 36.61
N THR A 82 -41.51 -25.28 36.30
CA THR A 82 -41.86 -24.89 34.94
C THR A 82 -42.20 -23.41 34.95
N GLY A 83 -41.69 -22.62 34.00
CA GLY A 83 -42.05 -21.21 33.95
C GLY A 83 -41.86 -20.55 32.59
N ASP A 84 -42.69 -19.55 32.35
CA ASP A 84 -42.62 -18.67 31.19
C ASP A 84 -41.58 -17.57 31.47
N ALA A 85 -40.69 -17.36 30.51
CA ALA A 85 -39.65 -16.35 30.58
C ALA A 85 -39.79 -15.39 29.40
N ASN A 86 -39.46 -14.12 29.63
CA ASN A 86 -39.35 -13.11 28.58
C ASN A 86 -38.18 -12.16 28.90
N LEU A 87 -37.39 -11.84 27.89
CA LEU A 87 -36.43 -10.73 27.93
C LEU A 87 -36.90 -9.67 26.95
N GLY A 88 -37.04 -8.43 27.41
CA GLY A 88 -37.28 -7.29 26.56
C GLY A 88 -36.60 -6.06 27.12
N LEU A 89 -35.66 -5.53 26.34
CA LEU A 89 -34.81 -4.42 26.72
C LEU A 89 -34.76 -3.39 25.60
N ASP A 90 -34.96 -2.12 25.92
CA ASP A 90 -34.58 -1.03 25.02
C ASP A 90 -33.07 -0.81 25.15
N ALA A 91 -32.33 -0.75 24.04
CA ALA A 91 -30.89 -0.66 24.02
C ALA A 91 -30.40 0.51 23.16
N ARG A 92 -29.36 1.19 23.64
CA ARG A 92 -28.57 2.15 22.87
C ARG A 92 -27.11 1.76 22.89
N SER A 93 -26.50 1.61 21.71
CA SER A 93 -25.09 1.32 21.58
C SER A 93 -24.21 2.56 21.70
N SER A 94 -23.06 2.38 22.32
CA SER A 94 -22.01 3.37 22.51
C SER A 94 -20.65 2.68 22.58
N LEU A 95 -19.57 3.46 22.52
CA LEU A 95 -18.22 2.99 22.77
C LEU A 95 -17.62 3.70 23.99
N GLN A 96 -16.61 3.09 24.62
CA GLN A 96 -15.92 3.68 25.78
C GLN A 96 -15.06 4.90 25.42
N VAL A 97 -14.80 5.09 24.13
CA VAL A 97 -13.95 6.13 23.54
C VAL A 97 -14.70 6.78 22.36
N ASP A 98 -14.23 7.93 21.89
CA ASP A 98 -14.75 8.63 20.70
C ASP A 98 -14.33 7.89 19.41
N ALA A 99 -14.73 6.61 19.30
CA ALA A 99 -14.31 5.69 18.27
C ALA A 99 -15.20 5.71 17.02
N ALA A 100 -14.66 5.14 15.95
CA ALA A 100 -15.17 5.20 14.58
C ALA A 100 -16.43 4.37 14.29
N LEU A 101 -17.37 4.23 15.24
CA LEU A 101 -18.64 3.54 14.99
C LEU A 101 -19.84 4.44 15.30
N PRO A 102 -20.92 4.34 14.50
CA PRO A 102 -22.16 4.99 14.83
C PRO A 102 -22.86 4.31 16.01
N SER A 103 -23.76 5.05 16.64
CA SER A 103 -24.70 4.54 17.64
C SER A 103 -25.94 3.94 16.99
N PHE A 104 -26.38 2.81 17.54
CA PHE A 104 -27.60 2.12 17.19
C PHE A 104 -28.60 2.22 18.35
N VAL A 105 -29.88 2.29 18.03
CA VAL A 105 -30.99 2.17 18.98
C VAL A 105 -31.84 0.99 18.55
N PHE A 106 -32.17 0.08 19.46
CA PHE A 106 -32.95 -1.12 19.13
C PHE A 106 -33.58 -1.71 20.38
N ASP A 107 -34.58 -2.56 20.19
CA ASP A 107 -35.16 -3.36 21.26
C ASP A 107 -34.60 -4.80 21.16
N LEU A 108 -33.97 -5.28 22.22
CA LEU A 108 -33.46 -6.63 22.34
C LEU A 108 -34.50 -7.53 23.01
N GLY A 109 -35.01 -8.49 22.25
CA GLY A 109 -36.00 -9.46 22.70
C GLY A 109 -35.45 -10.88 22.73
N VAL A 110 -35.87 -11.67 23.73
CA VAL A 110 -35.74 -13.13 23.68
C VAL A 110 -37.09 -13.75 24.03
N ASP A 111 -37.69 -14.40 23.03
CA ASP A 111 -38.94 -15.14 23.15
C ASP A 111 -38.65 -16.63 23.39
N PHE A 112 -39.00 -17.11 24.58
CA PHE A 112 -38.93 -18.52 24.94
C PHE A 112 -40.21 -19.20 24.50
N THR A 113 -40.17 -19.77 23.28
CA THR A 113 -41.34 -20.38 22.61
C THR A 113 -42.04 -21.46 23.46
N GLU A 114 -41.31 -22.11 24.36
CA GLU A 114 -41.83 -23.10 25.30
C GLU A 114 -41.43 -22.71 26.74
N PRO A 115 -42.27 -22.98 27.75
CA PRO A 115 -41.94 -22.72 29.15
C PRO A 115 -40.67 -23.49 29.55
N LEU A 116 -39.75 -22.85 30.26
CA LEU A 116 -38.52 -23.50 30.76
C LEU A 116 -38.88 -24.58 31.78
N GLU A 117 -38.41 -25.82 31.57
CA GLU A 117 -38.70 -26.96 32.43
C GLU A 117 -37.42 -27.47 33.10
N PHE A 118 -37.42 -27.47 34.43
CA PHE A 118 -36.36 -28.00 35.25
C PHE A 118 -36.84 -29.24 36.00
N ILE A 119 -36.15 -30.36 35.82
CA ILE A 119 -36.39 -31.61 36.57
C ILE A 119 -35.17 -31.86 37.44
N GLU A 120 -35.38 -32.07 38.75
CA GLU A 120 -34.29 -32.24 39.73
C GLU A 120 -33.22 -31.12 39.67
N GLY A 121 -33.64 -29.90 39.29
CA GLY A 121 -32.77 -28.74 39.15
C GLY A 121 -31.92 -28.70 37.87
N GLN A 122 -32.20 -29.55 36.87
CA GLN A 122 -31.58 -29.52 35.56
C GLN A 122 -32.58 -29.07 34.50
N LEU A 123 -32.20 -28.14 33.63
CA LEU A 123 -33.03 -27.73 32.48
C LEU A 123 -33.11 -28.90 31.49
N VAL A 124 -34.33 -29.34 31.16
CA VAL A 124 -34.53 -30.57 30.36
C VAL A 124 -35.07 -30.32 28.94
N ASN A 125 -35.65 -29.16 28.68
CA ASN A 125 -36.30 -28.84 27.40
C ASN A 125 -35.48 -27.87 26.53
N THR A 126 -34.20 -28.17 26.34
CA THR A 126 -33.28 -27.33 25.52
C THR A 126 -33.41 -27.56 24.01
N ALA A 127 -34.26 -28.50 23.56
CA ALA A 127 -34.37 -28.87 22.15
C ALA A 127 -35.06 -27.82 21.27
N THR A 128 -35.89 -26.95 21.85
CA THR A 128 -36.52 -25.82 21.15
C THR A 128 -35.71 -24.57 21.45
N ALA A 129 -35.07 -24.01 20.44
CA ALA A 129 -34.29 -22.78 20.60
C ALA A 129 -35.22 -21.58 20.82
N PRO A 130 -34.93 -20.70 21.80
CA PRO A 130 -35.62 -19.42 21.90
C PRO A 130 -35.26 -18.53 20.71
N THR A 131 -36.16 -17.61 20.35
CA THR A 131 -35.90 -16.65 19.27
C THR A 131 -35.29 -15.38 19.86
N VAL A 132 -34.08 -15.04 19.44
CA VAL A 132 -33.45 -13.75 19.78
C VAL A 132 -33.80 -12.76 18.67
N SER A 133 -34.28 -11.58 19.02
CA SER A 133 -34.70 -10.55 18.09
C SER A 133 -34.11 -9.18 18.41
N PHE A 134 -33.75 -8.45 17.36
CA PHE A 134 -33.41 -7.03 17.38
C PHE A 134 -34.53 -6.32 16.64
N THR A 135 -35.48 -5.72 17.35
CA THR A 135 -36.61 -5.01 16.74
C THR A 135 -36.39 -3.51 16.78
N ASN A 136 -37.04 -2.78 15.87
CA ASN A 136 -36.92 -1.32 15.77
C ASN A 136 -35.44 -0.87 15.73
N LEU A 137 -34.60 -1.62 15.00
CA LEU A 137 -33.19 -1.31 14.87
C LEU A 137 -33.03 -0.03 14.04
N GLN A 138 -32.41 0.97 14.64
CA GLN A 138 -32.23 2.28 14.06
C GLN A 138 -30.78 2.73 14.16
N LEU A 139 -30.30 3.37 13.09
CA LEU A 139 -29.00 4.03 13.04
C LEU A 139 -29.16 5.52 13.34
N ASP A 140 -28.38 6.06 14.27
CA ASP A 140 -28.29 7.50 14.47
C ASP A 140 -27.31 8.14 13.49
N LEU A 141 -27.83 8.83 12.47
CA LEU A 141 -27.06 9.54 11.45
C LEU A 141 -26.20 10.66 12.02
N THR A 142 -26.60 11.28 13.13
CA THR A 142 -25.79 12.31 13.77
C THR A 142 -24.48 11.71 14.28
N SER A 143 -24.57 10.56 14.97
CA SER A 143 -23.39 9.80 15.37
C SER A 143 -22.61 9.22 14.19
N PHE A 144 -23.30 8.77 13.13
CA PHE A 144 -22.65 8.27 11.90
C PHE A 144 -21.78 9.33 11.24
N ILE A 145 -22.29 10.56 11.06
CA ILE A 145 -21.45 11.63 10.51
C ILE A 145 -20.27 11.93 11.44
N ALA A 146 -20.54 12.13 12.73
CA ALA A 146 -19.55 12.63 13.67
C ALA A 146 -18.44 11.62 13.97
N ARG A 147 -18.79 10.34 14.05
CA ARG A 147 -17.90 9.26 14.47
C ARG A 147 -17.40 8.40 13.32
N PHE A 148 -18.18 8.18 12.26
CA PHE A 148 -17.77 7.30 11.17
C PHE A 148 -17.23 8.09 9.97
N VAL A 149 -18.05 8.98 9.39
CA VAL A 149 -17.68 9.72 8.17
C VAL A 149 -16.55 10.74 8.43
N ASN A 150 -16.63 11.49 9.53
CA ASN A 150 -15.71 12.57 9.81
C ASN A 150 -14.25 12.10 10.04
N PRO A 151 -13.96 11.11 10.90
CA PRO A 151 -12.60 10.60 11.04
C PRO A 151 -12.05 10.08 9.71
N PHE A 152 -12.85 9.33 8.93
CA PHE A 152 -12.47 8.84 7.61
C PHE A 152 -12.05 9.98 6.65
N ILE A 153 -12.87 11.01 6.50
CA ILE A 153 -12.55 12.11 5.60
C ILE A 153 -11.34 12.91 6.10
N LYS A 154 -11.13 13.01 7.41
CA LYS A 154 -9.92 13.64 7.98
C LYS A 154 -8.64 12.89 7.63
N GLU A 155 -8.66 11.57 7.54
CA GLU A 155 -7.50 10.78 7.12
C GLU A 155 -7.22 10.89 5.62
N ILE A 156 -8.26 10.97 4.78
CA ILE A 156 -8.06 11.11 3.33
C ILE A 156 -7.71 12.56 2.93
N LYS A 157 -8.17 13.56 3.67
CA LYS A 157 -8.00 14.97 3.31
C LYS A 157 -6.54 15.38 3.03
N PRO A 158 -5.53 14.99 3.82
CA PRO A 158 -4.11 15.27 3.50
C PRO A 158 -3.66 14.69 2.16
N LEU A 159 -4.17 13.53 1.76
CA LEU A 159 -3.88 12.91 0.46
C LEU A 159 -4.52 13.71 -0.67
N LEU A 160 -5.79 14.09 -0.52
CA LEU A 160 -6.50 14.95 -1.48
C LEU A 160 -5.81 16.31 -1.67
N ASP A 161 -5.36 16.93 -0.59
CA ASP A 161 -4.71 18.24 -0.63
C ASP A 161 -3.40 18.21 -1.45
N GLN A 162 -2.69 17.07 -1.48
CA GLN A 162 -1.47 16.89 -2.28
C GLN A 162 -1.76 16.74 -3.78
N VAL A 163 -2.86 16.09 -4.15
CA VAL A 163 -3.25 15.87 -5.56
C VAL A 163 -4.10 17.01 -6.13
N ARG A 164 -4.68 17.86 -5.29
CA ARG A 164 -5.51 19.02 -5.67
C ARG A 164 -4.88 19.92 -6.75
N PRO A 165 -3.57 20.25 -6.73
CA PRO A 165 -2.94 21.05 -7.78
C PRO A 165 -2.99 20.40 -9.16
N VAL A 166 -2.92 19.07 -9.24
CA VAL A 166 -2.98 18.32 -10.50
C VAL A 166 -4.41 18.32 -11.03
N ILE A 167 -5.39 18.05 -10.17
CA ILE A 167 -6.82 18.11 -10.51
C ILE A 167 -7.20 19.51 -11.00
N ALA A 168 -6.81 20.54 -10.25
CA ALA A 168 -7.07 21.93 -10.61
C ALA A 168 -6.41 22.32 -11.94
N PHE A 169 -5.23 21.78 -12.26
CA PHE A 169 -4.59 21.99 -13.56
C PHE A 169 -5.35 21.32 -14.71
N LEU A 170 -5.82 20.07 -14.53
CA LEU A 170 -6.57 19.35 -15.55
C LEU A 170 -7.92 20.03 -15.85
N ASN A 171 -8.56 20.60 -14.83
CA ASN A 171 -9.82 21.34 -14.94
C ASN A 171 -9.64 22.84 -15.25
N ALA A 172 -8.41 23.35 -15.32
CA ALA A 172 -8.17 24.78 -15.52
C ALA A 172 -8.59 25.24 -16.93
N ASP A 173 -9.37 26.32 -16.99
CA ASP A 173 -9.62 27.04 -18.26
C ASP A 173 -8.29 27.49 -18.87
N THR A 174 -8.01 26.96 -20.06
CA THR A 174 -6.83 27.28 -20.84
C THR A 174 -6.79 28.74 -21.31
N LYS A 175 -7.94 29.44 -21.32
CA LYS A 175 -8.15 30.86 -21.70
C LYS A 175 -7.75 31.25 -23.13
N LEU A 176 -6.95 30.43 -23.80
CA LEU A 176 -6.42 30.68 -25.13
C LEU A 176 -7.54 30.60 -26.18
N PHE A 177 -8.41 29.61 -26.08
CA PHE A 177 -9.44 29.33 -27.10
C PHE A 177 -10.61 30.31 -26.99
N SER A 178 -11.00 30.68 -25.77
CA SER A 178 -11.97 31.76 -25.52
C SER A 178 -11.43 33.12 -25.99
N ALA A 179 -10.13 33.41 -25.79
CA ALA A 179 -9.50 34.61 -26.34
C ALA A 179 -9.46 34.64 -27.89
N LEU A 180 -9.48 33.48 -28.53
CA LEU A 180 -9.51 33.32 -29.99
C LEU A 180 -10.94 33.22 -30.57
N GLY A 181 -11.97 33.15 -29.72
CA GLY A 181 -13.38 33.01 -30.13
C GLY A 181 -13.68 31.69 -30.85
N ILE A 182 -12.97 30.63 -30.46
CA ILE A 182 -13.12 29.27 -31.00
C ILE A 182 -13.42 28.25 -29.90
N ASP A 183 -13.74 28.73 -28.70
CA ASP A 183 -14.17 27.96 -27.53
C ASP A 183 -15.32 27.00 -27.85
N ASP A 184 -16.33 27.42 -28.61
CA ASP A 184 -17.45 26.58 -29.09
C ASP A 184 -17.01 25.28 -29.82
N LEU A 185 -15.76 25.21 -30.32
CA LEU A 185 -15.23 24.02 -31.01
C LEU A 185 -14.62 22.99 -30.05
N PHE A 186 -14.24 23.41 -28.85
CA PHE A 186 -13.48 22.60 -27.88
C PHE A 186 -14.22 22.41 -26.56
N ASP A 187 -15.15 23.30 -26.21
CA ASP A 187 -16.05 23.17 -25.05
C ASP A 187 -17.05 22.02 -25.31
N GLN A 188 -16.89 20.93 -24.57
CA GLN A 188 -17.74 19.74 -24.72
C GLN A 188 -18.86 19.68 -23.70
N ASN A 189 -18.66 20.26 -22.51
CA ASN A 189 -19.62 20.21 -21.42
C ASN A 189 -20.60 21.41 -21.41
N GLY A 190 -20.33 22.43 -22.22
CA GLY A 190 -21.16 23.63 -22.39
C GLY A 190 -21.05 24.63 -21.23
N ASP A 191 -19.93 24.64 -20.50
CA ASP A 191 -19.69 25.54 -19.37
C ASP A 191 -19.01 26.88 -19.76
N ASN A 192 -18.78 27.08 -21.07
CA ASN A 192 -18.09 28.24 -21.66
C ASN A 192 -16.61 28.36 -21.27
N GLN A 193 -15.98 27.29 -20.80
CA GLN A 193 -14.55 27.17 -20.58
C GLN A 193 -13.99 26.07 -21.47
N VAL A 194 -12.67 26.11 -21.71
CA VAL A 194 -11.98 25.01 -22.39
C VAL A 194 -10.91 24.52 -21.45
N SER A 195 -11.24 23.48 -20.70
CA SER A 195 -10.30 22.81 -19.80
C SER A 195 -9.19 22.11 -20.59
N VAL A 196 -8.11 21.77 -19.88
CA VAL A 196 -7.02 20.98 -20.44
C VAL A 196 -7.54 19.63 -20.94
N LEU A 197 -8.49 19.00 -20.21
CA LEU A 197 -9.14 17.75 -20.59
C LEU A 197 -9.99 17.86 -21.86
N GLU A 198 -10.78 18.92 -22.01
CA GLU A 198 -11.67 19.13 -23.16
C GLU A 198 -10.91 19.49 -24.44
N LEU A 199 -9.84 20.27 -24.28
CA LEU A 199 -8.88 20.48 -25.35
C LEU A 199 -8.33 19.14 -25.82
N PHE A 200 -7.98 18.24 -24.89
CA PHE A 200 -7.42 16.94 -25.22
C PHE A 200 -8.44 15.99 -25.83
N SER A 201 -9.67 15.94 -25.33
CA SER A 201 -10.71 15.08 -25.90
C SER A 201 -11.04 15.49 -27.34
N THR A 202 -11.08 16.79 -27.60
CA THR A 202 -11.34 17.34 -28.94
C THR A 202 -10.18 17.09 -29.91
N LEU A 203 -8.92 17.21 -29.44
CA LEU A 203 -7.73 16.99 -30.29
C LEU A 203 -7.44 15.52 -30.56
N SER A 204 -7.70 14.64 -29.59
CA SER A 204 -7.48 13.19 -29.72
C SER A 204 -8.62 12.48 -30.46
N GLY A 205 -9.83 13.04 -30.40
CA GLY A 205 -11.05 12.37 -30.88
C GLY A 205 -11.54 11.27 -29.94
N GLU A 206 -10.99 11.17 -28.73
CA GLU A 206 -11.41 10.25 -27.67
C GLU A 206 -12.09 11.05 -26.54
N THR A 207 -13.20 10.54 -26.00
CA THR A 207 -13.84 11.13 -24.81
C THR A 207 -13.06 10.74 -23.57
N VAL A 208 -12.62 11.73 -22.79
CA VAL A 208 -12.02 11.46 -21.47
C VAL A 208 -13.16 11.30 -20.46
N ASP A 209 -13.18 10.17 -19.76
CA ASP A 209 -14.11 9.96 -18.66
C ASP A 209 -13.71 10.86 -17.48
N GLN A 210 -14.59 11.78 -17.10
CA GLN A 210 -14.36 12.74 -16.01
C GLN A 210 -14.74 12.17 -14.64
N SER A 211 -15.36 10.99 -14.59
CA SER A 211 -15.88 10.40 -13.34
C SER A 211 -14.82 10.23 -12.25
N PHE A 212 -13.57 9.92 -12.60
CA PHE A 212 -12.46 9.89 -11.64
C PHE A 212 -12.26 11.27 -10.98
N ILE A 213 -12.19 12.31 -11.81
CA ILE A 213 -11.94 13.68 -11.37
C ILE A 213 -13.14 14.21 -10.58
N ASP A 214 -14.35 13.99 -11.08
CA ASP A 214 -15.59 14.35 -10.40
C ASP A 214 -15.69 13.68 -9.02
N SER A 215 -15.20 12.44 -8.88
CA SER A 215 -15.20 11.73 -7.60
C SER A 215 -14.21 12.32 -6.60
N LEU A 216 -13.02 12.74 -7.06
CA LEU A 216 -12.04 13.41 -6.21
C LEU A 216 -12.50 14.81 -5.79
N ASP A 217 -13.13 15.56 -6.71
CA ASP A 217 -13.72 16.86 -6.41
C ASP A 217 -14.89 16.72 -5.42
N ALA A 218 -15.77 15.73 -5.62
CA ALA A 218 -16.86 15.44 -4.68
C ALA A 218 -16.34 15.05 -3.28
N LEU A 219 -15.24 14.32 -3.20
CA LEU A 219 -14.61 13.96 -1.92
C LEU A 219 -13.98 15.19 -1.23
N ALA A 220 -13.39 16.10 -2.00
CA ALA A 220 -12.89 17.37 -1.47
C ALA A 220 -14.03 18.29 -0.98
N ASP A 221 -15.12 18.40 -1.74
CA ASP A 221 -16.31 19.16 -1.35
C ASP A 221 -17.00 18.58 -0.10
N LEU A 222 -16.98 17.25 0.04
CA LEU A 222 -17.45 16.57 1.25
C LEU A 222 -16.59 16.96 2.46
N ALA A 223 -15.26 16.98 2.32
CA ALA A 223 -14.35 17.42 3.39
C ALA A 223 -14.65 18.87 3.82
N ASP A 224 -14.81 19.79 2.86
CA ASP A 224 -15.14 21.19 3.13
C ASP A 224 -16.55 21.33 3.79
N SER A 225 -17.49 20.45 3.46
CA SER A 225 -18.82 20.38 4.08
C SER A 225 -18.79 19.89 5.53
N ILE A 226 -17.91 18.93 5.84
CA ILE A 226 -17.69 18.43 7.21
C ILE A 226 -17.08 19.52 8.09
N ASP A 227 -16.04 20.22 7.62
CA ASP A 227 -15.44 21.36 8.34
C ASP A 227 -16.48 22.45 8.67
N SER A 228 -17.40 22.70 7.72
CA SER A 228 -18.51 23.64 7.90
C SER A 228 -19.51 23.16 8.95
N LEU A 229 -19.85 21.86 8.96
CA LEU A 229 -20.72 21.25 9.96
C LEU A 229 -20.09 21.31 11.36
N GLU A 230 -18.81 20.96 11.51
CA GLU A 230 -18.10 21.03 12.78
C GLU A 230 -18.10 22.45 13.35
N SER A 231 -17.86 23.45 12.51
CA SER A 231 -17.91 24.86 12.88
C SER A 231 -19.29 25.29 13.40
N LEU A 232 -20.37 24.79 12.78
CA LEU A 232 -21.75 25.07 13.20
C LEU A 232 -22.10 24.39 14.53
N VAL A 233 -21.70 23.14 14.71
CA VAL A 233 -21.90 22.37 15.96
C VAL A 233 -21.14 23.03 17.11
N ALA A 234 -19.88 23.42 16.90
CA ALA A 234 -19.06 24.10 17.89
C ALA A 234 -19.67 25.46 18.31
N ALA A 235 -20.31 26.18 17.38
CA ALA A 235 -21.02 27.42 17.67
C ALA A 235 -22.35 27.19 18.43
N ASN A 236 -22.92 25.98 18.38
CA ASN A 236 -24.24 25.67 18.91
C ASN A 236 -24.30 24.29 19.62
N PRO A 237 -23.57 24.07 20.73
CA PRO A 237 -23.34 22.75 21.35
C PRO A 237 -24.57 22.08 21.98
N GLY A 238 -25.78 22.62 21.81
CA GLY A 238 -27.03 22.07 22.33
C GLY A 238 -28.12 21.88 21.26
N LEU A 239 -27.76 21.97 19.97
CA LEU A 239 -28.71 21.81 18.85
C LEU A 239 -28.64 20.42 18.19
N ALA A 240 -27.70 19.56 18.58
CA ALA A 240 -27.62 18.21 18.04
C ALA A 240 -28.84 17.39 18.49
N GLU A 241 -29.59 16.89 17.52
CA GLU A 241 -30.70 15.96 17.73
C GLU A 241 -30.34 14.60 17.10
N ASP A 242 -30.89 13.54 17.66
CA ASP A 242 -30.73 12.19 17.12
C ASP A 242 -31.50 12.10 15.79
N LEU A 243 -30.82 11.70 14.73
CA LEU A 243 -31.41 11.55 13.40
C LEU A 243 -31.49 10.07 13.06
N LEU A 244 -32.64 9.45 13.35
CA LEU A 244 -32.78 8.00 13.34
C LEU A 244 -33.25 7.50 11.95
N ILE A 245 -32.54 6.52 11.40
CA ILE A 245 -32.91 5.75 10.21
C ILE A 245 -33.32 4.35 10.62
N ASP A 246 -34.46 3.88 10.14
CA ASP A 246 -34.96 2.53 10.40
C ASP A 246 -34.27 1.50 9.51
N LEU A 247 -33.63 0.53 10.15
CA LEU A 247 -32.94 -0.61 9.54
C LEU A 247 -33.77 -1.91 9.64
N GLY A 248 -34.91 -1.86 10.33
CA GLY A 248 -35.88 -2.94 10.41
C GLY A 248 -35.59 -3.99 11.47
N ASP A 249 -36.52 -4.94 11.58
CA ASP A 249 -36.46 -6.00 12.57
C ASP A 249 -35.62 -7.18 12.08
N SER A 250 -34.77 -7.69 12.95
CA SER A 250 -33.91 -8.85 12.72
C SER A 250 -34.12 -9.93 13.77
N THR A 251 -33.94 -11.19 13.38
CA THR A 251 -33.98 -12.35 14.27
C THR A 251 -32.77 -13.24 14.05
N LEU A 252 -32.29 -13.86 15.12
CA LEU A 252 -31.23 -14.86 15.03
C LEU A 252 -31.84 -16.24 14.89
N THR A 253 -31.44 -16.93 13.83
CA THR A 253 -31.74 -18.35 13.61
C THR A 253 -30.45 -19.17 13.72
N ASN A 254 -30.56 -20.49 13.82
CA ASN A 254 -29.39 -21.38 13.97
C ASN A 254 -28.53 -21.11 15.22
N PHE A 255 -29.10 -20.46 16.23
CA PHE A 255 -28.50 -20.22 17.53
C PHE A 255 -29.49 -20.61 18.63
N ASN A 256 -29.01 -21.27 19.68
CA ASN A 256 -29.83 -21.68 20.82
C ASN A 256 -29.21 -21.18 22.13
N ALA A 257 -29.76 -20.09 22.68
CA ALA A 257 -29.28 -19.51 23.93
C ALA A 257 -29.43 -20.43 25.17
N LEU A 258 -30.18 -21.54 25.05
CA LEU A 258 -30.33 -22.55 26.10
C LEU A 258 -29.32 -23.70 25.98
N ASP A 259 -28.58 -23.79 24.88
CA ASP A 259 -27.54 -24.81 24.67
C ASP A 259 -26.16 -24.19 24.84
N GLY A 260 -25.43 -24.61 25.90
CA GLY A 260 -24.09 -24.12 26.19
C GLY A 260 -23.03 -24.49 25.14
N ASN A 261 -23.36 -25.36 24.18
CA ASN A 261 -22.51 -25.68 23.04
C ASN A 261 -22.88 -24.88 21.77
N SER A 262 -23.92 -24.06 21.81
CA SER A 262 -24.30 -23.20 20.69
C SER A 262 -23.36 -21.99 20.63
N GLU A 263 -22.69 -21.81 19.50
CA GLU A 263 -21.82 -20.65 19.25
C GLU A 263 -22.61 -19.54 18.55
N LEU A 264 -22.43 -18.29 19.00
CA LEU A 264 -23.13 -17.13 18.46
C LEU A 264 -22.69 -16.79 17.02
N ASP A 265 -21.43 -17.11 16.69
CA ASP A 265 -20.85 -16.86 15.36
C ASP A 265 -21.54 -17.68 14.27
N ASN A 266 -22.15 -18.82 14.64
CA ASN A 266 -22.92 -19.67 13.72
C ASN A 266 -24.38 -19.21 13.54
N ALA A 267 -24.80 -18.15 14.25
CA ALA A 267 -26.15 -17.59 14.09
C ALA A 267 -26.34 -17.06 12.66
N ILE A 268 -27.55 -17.16 12.13
CA ILE A 268 -27.92 -16.57 10.85
C ILE A 268 -28.90 -15.44 11.12
N VAL A 269 -28.55 -14.23 10.67
CA VAL A 269 -29.41 -13.05 10.78
C VAL A 269 -30.50 -13.13 9.71
N THR A 270 -31.77 -13.08 10.12
CA THR A 270 -32.93 -13.03 9.22
C THR A 270 -33.70 -11.74 9.46
N GLN A 271 -33.99 -10.99 8.40
CA GLN A 271 -34.46 -9.61 8.51
C GLN A 271 -35.77 -9.31 7.77
N SER A 272 -36.47 -8.29 8.26
CA SER A 272 -37.68 -7.72 7.68
C SER A 272 -37.39 -6.65 6.63
N THR A 273 -38.29 -6.48 5.66
CA THR A 273 -38.14 -5.45 4.62
C THR A 273 -38.49 -4.05 5.15
N VAL A 274 -37.60 -3.09 4.99
CA VAL A 274 -37.83 -1.66 5.28
C VAL A 274 -37.76 -0.78 4.04
N ALA A 275 -38.14 0.48 4.17
CA ALA A 275 -38.01 1.46 3.09
C ALA A 275 -36.52 1.70 2.77
N PRO A 276 -36.15 1.96 1.49
CA PRO A 276 -34.76 2.26 1.14
C PRO A 276 -34.22 3.44 1.94
N VAL A 277 -33.00 3.34 2.45
CA VAL A 277 -32.37 4.37 3.30
C VAL A 277 -32.37 5.75 2.63
N GLN A 278 -32.15 5.84 1.31
CA GLN A 278 -32.21 7.11 0.58
C GLN A 278 -33.60 7.78 0.65
N THR A 279 -34.68 7.00 0.69
CA THR A 279 -36.03 7.54 0.85
C THR A 279 -36.23 8.08 2.25
N GLN A 280 -35.78 7.34 3.27
CA GLN A 280 -35.86 7.76 4.67
C GLN A 280 -35.04 9.03 4.94
N ILE A 281 -33.81 9.13 4.39
CA ILE A 281 -32.99 10.34 4.42
C ILE A 281 -33.73 11.52 3.78
N GLY A 282 -34.36 11.31 2.62
CA GLY A 282 -35.16 12.34 1.95
C GLY A 282 -36.33 12.83 2.80
N ASP A 283 -37.01 11.92 3.50
CA ASP A 283 -38.14 12.23 4.38
C ASP A 283 -37.69 12.99 5.64
N LEU A 284 -36.56 12.61 6.26
CA LEU A 284 -35.98 13.30 7.43
C LEU A 284 -35.71 14.78 7.13
N PHE A 285 -35.22 15.09 5.94
CA PHE A 285 -34.84 16.45 5.54
C PHE A 285 -35.92 17.19 4.75
N SER A 286 -37.11 16.61 4.56
CA SER A 286 -38.21 17.19 3.79
C SER A 286 -38.75 18.52 4.36
N GLY A 287 -38.47 18.82 5.64
CA GLY A 287 -38.88 20.04 6.34
C GLY A 287 -37.99 21.26 6.09
N ILE A 288 -36.83 21.11 5.44
CA ILE A 288 -35.90 22.22 5.17
C ILE A 288 -36.55 23.26 4.25
N GLY A 289 -36.41 24.55 4.54
CA GLY A 289 -37.00 25.65 3.76
C GLY A 289 -38.50 25.88 4.00
N SER A 290 -39.13 25.10 4.88
CA SER A 290 -40.56 25.24 5.23
C SER A 290 -40.83 26.40 6.20
N GLY A 291 -39.78 26.96 6.82
CA GLY A 291 -39.89 27.99 7.86
C GLY A 291 -40.45 27.49 9.20
N GLN A 292 -40.54 26.17 9.40
CA GLN A 292 -41.04 25.55 10.63
C GLN A 292 -39.95 25.38 11.71
N LEU A 293 -38.67 25.43 11.33
CA LEU A 293 -37.53 25.25 12.22
C LEU A 293 -36.92 26.60 12.63
N PRO A 294 -36.36 26.72 13.85
CA PRO A 294 -35.51 27.84 14.22
C PRO A 294 -34.31 27.97 13.24
N PRO A 295 -33.84 29.18 12.90
CA PRO A 295 -32.80 29.38 11.88
C PRO A 295 -31.51 28.59 12.11
N ALA A 296 -31.08 28.43 13.37
CA ALA A 296 -29.87 27.69 13.70
C ALA A 296 -30.06 26.17 13.56
N GLN A 297 -31.26 25.65 13.82
CA GLN A 297 -31.60 24.24 13.65
C GLN A 297 -31.79 23.90 12.18
N GLU A 298 -32.38 24.82 11.40
CA GLU A 298 -32.45 24.70 9.94
C GLU A 298 -31.06 24.70 9.31
N ALA A 299 -30.16 25.60 9.72
CA ALA A 299 -28.78 25.60 9.23
C ALA A 299 -28.03 24.30 9.55
N LEU A 300 -28.26 23.72 10.74
CA LEU A 300 -27.68 22.44 11.12
C LEU A 300 -28.20 21.29 10.25
N GLN A 301 -29.52 21.19 10.06
CA GLN A 301 -30.10 20.16 9.20
C GLN A 301 -29.68 20.29 7.73
N VAL A 302 -29.51 21.51 7.22
CA VAL A 302 -28.95 21.73 5.88
C VAL A 302 -27.52 21.20 5.80
N ALA A 303 -26.67 21.51 6.76
CA ALA A 303 -25.29 21.03 6.78
C ALA A 303 -25.22 19.49 6.91
N GLN A 304 -26.05 18.89 7.79
CA GLN A 304 -26.15 17.43 7.92
C GLN A 304 -26.62 16.78 6.63
N GLN A 305 -27.64 17.36 5.97
CA GLN A 305 -28.12 16.87 4.68
C GLN A 305 -27.03 16.92 3.62
N GLN A 306 -26.26 18.01 3.54
CA GLN A 306 -25.16 18.16 2.58
C GLN A 306 -24.06 17.12 2.79
N VAL A 307 -23.69 16.83 4.04
CA VAL A 307 -22.68 15.81 4.34
C VAL A 307 -23.20 14.41 3.97
N ILE A 308 -24.43 14.06 4.38
CA ILE A 308 -24.99 12.73 4.09
C ILE A 308 -25.21 12.55 2.58
N SER A 309 -25.78 13.54 1.89
CA SER A 309 -26.00 13.45 0.45
C SER A 309 -24.67 13.45 -0.30
N GLY A 310 -23.71 14.29 0.09
CA GLY A 310 -22.36 14.29 -0.44
C GLY A 310 -21.72 12.92 -0.35
N PHE A 311 -21.67 12.35 0.86
CA PHE A 311 -21.12 11.02 1.11
C PHE A 311 -21.84 9.92 0.31
N THR A 312 -23.16 9.79 0.47
CA THR A 312 -23.93 8.71 -0.20
C THR A 312 -24.06 8.86 -1.72
N SER A 313 -23.66 10.00 -2.28
CA SER A 313 -23.64 10.24 -3.73
C SER A 313 -22.28 9.98 -4.39
N LEU A 314 -21.24 9.70 -3.59
CA LEU A 314 -19.91 9.36 -4.12
C LEU A 314 -20.02 8.14 -5.03
N LEU A 315 -19.54 8.29 -6.27
CA LEU A 315 -19.62 7.25 -7.27
C LEU A 315 -18.67 6.12 -6.90
N GLY A 316 -19.19 4.89 -6.80
CA GLY A 316 -18.40 3.73 -6.39
C GLY A 316 -18.30 3.51 -4.88
N LEU A 317 -18.98 4.34 -4.06
CA LEU A 317 -19.13 4.11 -2.64
C LEU A 317 -20.26 3.09 -2.38
N ASP A 318 -19.94 2.04 -1.62
CA ASP A 318 -20.90 1.17 -0.96
C ASP A 318 -20.74 1.28 0.55
N VAL A 319 -21.86 1.36 1.26
CA VAL A 319 -21.89 1.49 2.71
C VAL A 319 -22.80 0.39 3.24
N PRO A 320 -22.31 -0.85 3.41
CA PRO A 320 -23.10 -1.97 3.91
C PRO A 320 -23.85 -1.63 5.21
N LEU A 321 -23.31 -0.77 6.08
CA LEU A 321 -24.04 -0.27 7.26
C LEU A 321 -25.39 0.42 6.95
N LEU A 322 -25.56 0.95 5.74
CA LEU A 322 -26.78 1.60 5.26
C LEU A 322 -27.51 0.76 4.19
N THR A 323 -26.78 -0.01 3.40
CA THR A 323 -27.31 -0.72 2.23
C THR A 323 -27.65 -2.18 2.52
N ASP A 324 -26.88 -2.84 3.39
CA ASP A 324 -27.11 -4.20 3.85
C ASP A 324 -27.55 -4.21 5.32
N PRO A 325 -28.85 -4.44 5.57
CA PRO A 325 -29.42 -4.29 6.89
C PRO A 325 -28.98 -5.41 7.87
N SER A 326 -28.28 -6.45 7.41
CA SER A 326 -27.65 -7.47 8.26
C SER A 326 -26.34 -7.00 8.89
N THR A 327 -25.58 -6.14 8.21
CA THR A 327 -24.28 -5.59 8.67
C THR A 327 -24.36 -4.97 10.07
N PRO A 328 -25.35 -4.13 10.42
CA PRO A 328 -25.48 -3.56 11.75
C PRO A 328 -25.66 -4.62 12.85
N VAL A 329 -26.41 -5.70 12.56
CA VAL A 329 -26.60 -6.79 13.53
C VAL A 329 -25.32 -7.60 13.65
N GLU A 330 -24.63 -7.89 12.55
CA GLU A 330 -23.33 -8.57 12.56
C GLU A 330 -22.28 -7.79 13.36
N LEU A 331 -22.24 -6.48 13.18
CA LEU A 331 -21.39 -5.58 13.95
C LEU A 331 -21.77 -5.57 15.45
N LEU A 332 -23.06 -5.55 15.78
CA LEU A 332 -23.54 -5.67 17.18
C LEU A 332 -23.15 -7.02 17.80
N LEU A 333 -23.20 -8.11 17.03
CA LEU A 333 -22.77 -9.44 17.48
C LEU A 333 -21.25 -9.55 17.64
N GLY A 334 -20.48 -8.59 17.12
CA GLY A 334 -19.02 -8.61 17.15
C GLY A 334 -18.44 -9.59 16.14
N ARG A 335 -19.03 -9.69 14.95
CA ARG A 335 -18.46 -10.52 13.88
C ARG A 335 -17.17 -9.92 13.34
N ASP A 336 -16.32 -10.83 12.88
CA ASP A 336 -15.01 -10.52 12.31
C ASP A 336 -15.09 -10.33 10.79
N ASN A 337 -14.16 -9.56 10.23
CA ASN A 337 -13.98 -9.29 8.80
C ASN A 337 -15.25 -8.80 8.07
N THR A 338 -16.02 -7.92 8.72
CA THR A 338 -17.19 -7.28 8.12
C THR A 338 -16.80 -5.92 7.53
N ASP A 339 -16.95 -5.75 6.22
CA ASP A 339 -16.75 -4.45 5.57
C ASP A 339 -17.87 -3.47 5.98
N LEU A 340 -17.50 -2.33 6.55
CA LEU A 340 -18.42 -1.27 6.99
C LEU A 340 -18.69 -0.24 5.88
N PHE A 341 -17.68 0.04 5.05
CA PHE A 341 -17.82 0.69 3.75
C PHE A 341 -16.70 0.25 2.79
N THR A 342 -16.96 0.35 1.50
CA THR A 342 -15.96 0.25 0.43
C THR A 342 -16.15 1.41 -0.56
N PHE A 343 -15.06 1.94 -1.10
CA PHE A 343 -15.09 3.04 -2.04
C PHE A 343 -14.15 2.74 -3.22
N ASP A 344 -14.73 2.33 -4.34
CA ASP A 344 -14.01 2.07 -5.58
C ASP A 344 -14.02 3.32 -6.47
N VAL A 345 -12.89 4.03 -6.52
CA VAL A 345 -12.79 5.27 -7.29
C VAL A 345 -12.84 4.95 -8.79
N PRO A 346 -13.73 5.59 -9.57
CA PRO A 346 -13.86 5.32 -11.00
C PRO A 346 -12.54 5.44 -11.72
N ARG A 347 -12.15 4.42 -12.50
CA ARG A 347 -10.82 4.39 -13.12
C ARG A 347 -10.52 5.61 -14.00
N LEU A 348 -9.38 6.26 -13.76
CA LEU A 348 -8.80 7.21 -14.70
C LEU A 348 -8.11 6.42 -15.82
N GLN A 349 -8.48 6.64 -17.07
CA GLN A 349 -7.72 6.11 -18.20
C GLN A 349 -7.81 7.04 -19.40
N PHE A 350 -6.65 7.46 -19.90
CA PHE A 350 -6.57 8.24 -21.13
C PHE A 350 -5.40 7.81 -22.00
N LYS A 351 -5.62 7.85 -23.31
CA LYS A 351 -4.61 7.55 -24.34
C LYS A 351 -4.59 8.68 -25.37
N PHE A 352 -3.51 9.43 -25.36
CA PHE A 352 -3.28 10.55 -26.24
C PHE A 352 -2.36 10.15 -27.39
N LYS A 353 -2.72 10.60 -28.60
CA LYS A 353 -1.80 10.73 -29.72
C LYS A 353 -1.38 12.19 -29.86
N LEU A 354 -0.28 12.57 -29.21
CA LEU A 354 0.25 13.94 -29.23
C LEU A 354 0.75 14.39 -30.61
N LEU A 355 1.32 13.47 -31.38
CA LEU A 355 1.90 13.75 -32.70
C LEU A 355 1.51 12.63 -33.69
N ASP A 356 1.05 13.02 -34.87
CA ASP A 356 0.83 12.13 -36.03
C ASP A 356 1.19 12.86 -37.32
N LEU A 357 2.48 13.19 -37.48
CA LEU A 357 2.95 13.93 -38.64
C LEU A 357 3.36 12.95 -39.74
N GLN A 358 2.57 12.92 -40.81
CA GLN A 358 2.93 12.25 -42.05
C GLN A 358 3.43 13.29 -43.06
N PHE A 359 4.60 13.05 -43.64
CA PHE A 359 5.18 13.95 -44.63
C PHE A 359 5.74 13.17 -45.82
N PRO A 360 5.59 13.68 -47.04
CA PRO A 360 6.10 13.00 -48.22
C PRO A 360 7.64 13.05 -48.25
N ILE A 361 8.29 11.90 -48.37
CA ILE A 361 9.73 11.80 -48.63
C ILE A 361 9.97 11.69 -50.14
N PHE A 362 9.25 10.78 -50.81
CA PHE A 362 9.29 10.61 -52.27
C PHE A 362 7.87 10.36 -52.84
N PRO A 363 7.13 11.43 -53.21
CA PRO A 363 5.75 11.36 -53.66
C PRO A 363 5.47 10.39 -54.83
N PRO A 364 6.35 10.22 -55.85
CA PRO A 364 6.04 9.38 -57.01
C PRO A 364 5.77 7.91 -56.71
N ILE A 365 6.27 7.38 -55.59
CA ILE A 365 6.07 5.98 -55.18
C ILE A 365 5.25 5.85 -53.88
N GLY A 366 4.73 6.96 -53.35
CA GLY A 366 4.02 6.98 -52.08
C GLY A 366 4.92 6.76 -50.85
N LEU A 367 6.23 7.04 -50.94
CA LEU A 367 7.12 6.93 -49.80
C LEU A 367 6.93 8.15 -48.88
N GLY A 368 6.44 7.88 -47.67
CA GLY A 368 6.19 8.87 -46.63
C GLY A 368 7.05 8.63 -45.39
N GLY A 369 7.35 9.71 -44.68
CA GLY A 369 7.88 9.70 -43.32
C GLY A 369 6.74 9.83 -42.32
N LEU A 370 6.96 9.28 -41.13
CA LEU A 370 6.02 9.26 -40.03
C LEU A 370 6.76 9.70 -38.76
N ILE A 371 6.18 10.65 -38.02
CA ILE A 371 6.54 10.94 -36.63
C ILE A 371 5.29 10.76 -35.79
N GLU A 372 5.35 9.86 -34.81
CA GLU A 372 4.26 9.61 -33.87
C GLU A 372 4.71 9.88 -32.44
N GLY A 373 3.83 10.47 -31.65
CA GLY A 373 4.02 10.69 -30.22
C GLY A 373 2.73 10.27 -29.52
N ASN A 374 2.83 9.41 -28.51
CA ASN A 374 1.69 8.94 -27.73
C ASN A 374 1.99 9.08 -26.24
N ILE A 375 0.97 9.36 -25.43
CA ILE A 375 1.02 9.26 -23.97
C ILE A 375 -0.22 8.49 -23.54
N ALA A 376 -0.08 7.54 -22.63
CA ALA A 376 -1.19 6.88 -21.96
C ALA A 376 -1.00 7.04 -20.46
N VAL A 377 -2.06 7.32 -19.73
CA VAL A 377 -2.05 7.28 -18.27
C VAL A 377 -3.26 6.48 -17.81
N ALA A 378 -3.07 5.71 -16.76
CA ALA A 378 -4.14 5.07 -16.02
C ALA A 378 -3.93 5.29 -14.53
N ALA A 379 -4.99 5.54 -13.79
CA ALA A 379 -4.96 5.50 -12.33
C ALA A 379 -6.19 4.79 -11.79
N GLN A 380 -6.04 4.05 -10.69
CA GLN A 380 -7.12 3.34 -10.02
C GLN A 380 -6.81 3.22 -8.53
N PHE A 381 -7.79 3.51 -7.68
CA PHE A 381 -7.66 3.42 -6.22
C PHE A 381 -8.96 2.88 -5.66
N SER A 382 -8.86 2.04 -4.63
CA SER A 382 -10.02 1.57 -3.88
C SER A 382 -9.70 1.60 -2.39
N PHE A 383 -10.66 2.05 -1.58
CA PHE A 383 -10.53 2.21 -0.14
C PHE A 383 -11.62 1.42 0.59
N GLY A 384 -11.42 1.11 1.86
CA GLY A 384 -12.47 0.53 2.68
C GLY A 384 -12.24 0.72 4.16
N PHE A 385 -13.24 0.33 4.94
CA PHE A 385 -13.12 0.23 6.39
C PHE A 385 -13.87 -1.00 6.86
N ASP A 386 -13.20 -1.89 7.61
CA ASP A 386 -13.76 -3.13 8.14
C ASP A 386 -13.62 -3.22 9.67
N THR A 387 -14.00 -4.37 10.24
CA THR A 387 -13.93 -4.63 11.68
C THR A 387 -12.54 -4.99 12.19
N ASN A 388 -11.51 -5.11 11.35
CA ASN A 388 -10.21 -5.66 11.75
C ASN A 388 -9.58 -4.85 12.90
N GLY A 389 -9.57 -3.51 12.81
CA GLY A 389 -9.06 -2.66 13.88
C GLY A 389 -9.85 -2.80 15.20
N LEU A 390 -11.15 -3.08 15.13
CA LEU A 390 -11.99 -3.34 16.31
C LEU A 390 -11.67 -4.69 16.95
N GLU A 391 -11.38 -5.71 16.14
CA GLU A 391 -10.94 -7.04 16.58
C GLU A 391 -9.60 -6.93 17.32
N GLN A 392 -8.65 -6.18 16.75
CA GLN A 392 -7.35 -5.91 17.38
C GLN A 392 -7.52 -5.18 18.71
N TRP A 393 -8.36 -4.14 18.75
CA TRP A 393 -8.63 -3.41 19.99
C TRP A 393 -9.34 -4.27 21.04
N GLN A 394 -10.29 -5.10 20.64
CA GLN A 394 -10.95 -6.07 21.51
C GLN A 394 -9.95 -7.07 22.11
N ALA A 395 -8.94 -7.52 21.34
CA ALA A 395 -7.89 -8.40 21.81
C ALA A 395 -7.01 -7.77 22.91
N THR A 396 -6.93 -6.43 22.98
CA THR A 396 -6.30 -5.72 24.10
C THR A 396 -7.17 -5.67 25.37
N GLY A 397 -8.41 -6.14 25.29
CA GLY A 397 -9.42 -5.95 26.33
C GLY A 397 -10.03 -4.54 26.32
N PHE A 398 -10.08 -3.90 25.15
CA PHE A 398 -10.55 -2.53 24.95
C PHE A 398 -9.76 -1.50 25.76
N ASP A 399 -8.42 -1.57 25.76
CA ASP A 399 -7.57 -0.60 26.45
C ASP A 399 -7.76 0.79 25.82
N PRO A 400 -8.26 1.81 26.55
CA PRO A 400 -8.44 3.15 25.99
C PRO A 400 -7.15 3.84 25.58
N ALA A 401 -5.98 3.31 25.95
CA ALA A 401 -4.68 3.82 25.49
C ALA A 401 -4.24 3.25 24.13
N GLN A 402 -5.01 2.31 23.58
CA GLN A 402 -4.77 1.61 22.30
C GLN A 402 -5.98 1.74 21.36
N ASP A 403 -6.78 2.80 21.53
CA ASP A 403 -7.96 3.09 20.71
C ASP A 403 -7.60 3.54 19.28
N ASP A 404 -6.34 3.89 19.05
CA ASP A 404 -5.73 4.14 17.75
C ASP A 404 -5.76 2.92 16.83
N LEU A 405 -5.73 1.69 17.37
CA LEU A 405 -5.88 0.44 16.61
C LEU A 405 -7.19 0.35 15.83
N ILE A 406 -8.23 1.08 16.24
CA ILE A 406 -9.51 1.10 15.51
C ILE A 406 -9.31 1.64 14.09
N LEU A 407 -8.32 2.51 13.88
CA LEU A 407 -7.97 3.03 12.57
C LEU A 407 -7.36 1.96 11.64
N ASP A 408 -6.90 0.80 12.14
CA ASP A 408 -6.53 -0.35 11.30
C ASP A 408 -7.73 -1.04 10.65
N GLY A 409 -8.96 -0.62 10.99
CA GLY A 409 -10.12 -0.94 10.16
C GLY A 409 -10.03 -0.29 8.77
N PHE A 410 -9.40 0.89 8.65
CA PHE A 410 -9.23 1.58 7.36
C PHE A 410 -8.14 0.90 6.54
N PHE A 411 -8.43 0.66 5.26
CA PHE A 411 -7.48 0.08 4.33
C PHE A 411 -7.54 0.70 2.93
N ILE A 412 -6.42 0.65 2.23
CA ILE A 412 -6.34 0.80 0.77
C ILE A 412 -6.23 -0.60 0.18
N ASN A 413 -7.06 -0.90 -0.81
CA ASN A 413 -7.07 -2.20 -1.46
C ASN A 413 -6.11 -2.18 -2.66
N ASP A 414 -5.12 -3.05 -2.59
CA ASP A 414 -4.04 -3.25 -3.55
C ASP A 414 -4.35 -4.37 -4.57
N ARG A 415 -5.35 -5.21 -4.25
CA ARG A 415 -5.74 -6.36 -5.07
C ARG A 415 -6.97 -6.06 -5.93
N ARG A 416 -6.90 -6.49 -7.19
CA ARG A 416 -8.05 -6.45 -8.09
C ARG A 416 -9.08 -7.55 -7.77
N ASP A 417 -10.30 -7.14 -7.39
CA ASP A 417 -11.57 -7.40 -8.11
C ASP A 417 -12.78 -6.94 -7.29
N LEU A 418 -13.43 -5.84 -7.68
CA LEU A 418 -14.87 -5.64 -7.47
C LEU A 418 -15.43 -4.84 -8.64
N ASN A 419 -15.80 -5.52 -9.74
CA ASN A 419 -16.89 -5.19 -10.69
C ASN A 419 -16.62 -5.72 -12.14
N ASN A 420 -16.73 -7.04 -12.31
CA ASN A 420 -17.27 -7.79 -13.46
C ASN A 420 -17.14 -7.21 -14.91
N ASN A 421 -15.91 -7.11 -15.44
CA ASN A 421 -15.68 -6.91 -16.89
C ASN A 421 -14.90 -8.06 -17.58
N GLY A 422 -14.72 -9.20 -16.90
CA GLY A 422 -14.45 -10.49 -17.54
C GLY A 422 -13.11 -10.67 -18.28
N ILE A 423 -12.09 -9.84 -18.02
CA ILE A 423 -10.73 -10.10 -18.52
C ILE A 423 -9.70 -9.79 -17.41
N ARG A 424 -9.04 -10.88 -16.97
CA ARG A 424 -7.98 -11.08 -15.96
C ARG A 424 -8.45 -11.51 -14.57
N GLU A 425 -7.63 -12.39 -13.99
CA GLU A 425 -7.91 -13.22 -12.82
C GLU A 425 -8.03 -12.35 -11.56
N ALA A 426 -8.95 -12.72 -10.67
CA ALA A 426 -9.01 -12.16 -9.32
C ALA A 426 -7.70 -12.53 -8.60
N ASN A 427 -7.06 -11.56 -7.95
CA ASN A 427 -5.75 -11.66 -7.25
C ASN A 427 -4.49 -11.32 -8.07
N GLU A 428 -4.57 -10.53 -9.14
CA GLU A 428 -3.36 -9.88 -9.70
C GLU A 428 -3.22 -8.48 -9.08
N ASP A 429 -2.06 -8.21 -8.47
CA ASP A 429 -1.54 -6.88 -8.14
C ASP A 429 -1.46 -6.01 -9.43
N VAL A 430 -1.85 -4.75 -9.33
CA VAL A 430 -1.95 -3.81 -10.45
C VAL A 430 -1.62 -2.39 -10.00
N SER A 431 -0.57 -1.81 -10.59
CA SER A 431 -0.20 -0.40 -10.39
C SER A 431 -1.35 0.61 -10.37
N GLU A 432 -1.47 1.29 -9.23
CA GLU A 432 -2.40 2.37 -8.92
C GLU A 432 -2.24 3.54 -9.86
N LEU A 433 -1.03 3.76 -10.37
CA LEU A 433 -0.75 4.76 -11.40
C LEU A 433 0.18 4.17 -12.46
N SER A 434 -0.18 4.31 -13.72
CA SER A 434 0.69 3.96 -14.85
C SER A 434 0.73 5.09 -15.86
N LEU A 435 1.93 5.42 -16.33
CA LEU A 435 2.19 6.37 -17.40
C LEU A 435 3.08 5.71 -18.46
N VAL A 436 2.64 5.73 -19.71
CA VAL A 436 3.39 5.24 -20.86
C VAL A 436 3.51 6.35 -21.89
N ALA A 437 4.71 6.82 -22.16
CA ALA A 437 5.00 7.79 -23.21
C ALA A 437 5.79 7.14 -24.34
N THR A 438 5.45 7.40 -25.58
CA THR A 438 6.14 6.86 -26.75
C THR A 438 6.41 7.95 -27.76
N ILE A 439 7.63 8.01 -28.28
CA ILE A 439 7.97 8.79 -29.47
C ILE A 439 8.60 7.88 -30.52
N ALA A 440 8.09 7.92 -31.74
CA ALA A 440 8.51 7.05 -32.82
C ALA A 440 8.69 7.82 -34.13
N ALA A 441 9.72 7.46 -34.88
CA ALA A 441 9.93 7.93 -36.24
C ALA A 441 10.01 6.73 -37.18
N GLY A 442 9.47 6.86 -38.37
CA GLY A 442 9.41 5.78 -39.33
C GLY A 442 9.31 6.26 -40.76
N PHE A 443 9.40 5.29 -41.67
CA PHE A 443 9.12 5.49 -43.08
C PHE A 443 8.26 4.34 -43.59
N GLY A 444 7.44 4.64 -44.58
CA GLY A 444 6.45 3.69 -45.06
C GLY A 444 5.92 4.03 -46.43
N LEU A 445 5.16 3.10 -46.98
CA LEU A 445 4.39 3.31 -48.19
C LEU A 445 2.97 3.69 -47.80
N ASP A 446 2.50 4.83 -48.30
CA ASP A 446 1.10 5.24 -48.22
C ASP A 446 0.47 5.19 -49.61
N LEU A 447 -0.41 4.20 -49.81
CA LEU A 447 -1.14 3.98 -51.06
C LEU A 447 -2.61 4.44 -50.96
N LYS A 448 -2.91 5.40 -50.07
CA LYS A 448 -4.25 5.96 -49.76
C LYS A 448 -5.24 5.02 -49.08
N VAL A 449 -5.34 3.78 -49.54
CA VAL A 449 -6.29 2.78 -49.00
C VAL A 449 -5.58 1.84 -48.02
N VAL A 450 -4.30 1.58 -48.28
CA VAL A 450 -3.43 0.78 -47.41
C VAL A 450 -2.17 1.59 -47.19
N SER A 451 -1.74 1.69 -45.94
CA SER A 451 -0.44 2.23 -45.59
C SER A 451 0.32 1.25 -44.70
N GLY A 452 1.63 1.20 -44.86
CA GLY A 452 2.51 0.32 -44.11
C GLY A 452 3.78 1.06 -43.73
N TYR A 453 4.06 1.15 -42.44
CA TYR A 453 5.18 1.89 -41.88
C TYR A 453 6.12 0.96 -41.10
N LEU A 454 7.42 1.10 -41.33
CA LEU A 454 8.46 0.61 -40.43
C LEU A 454 8.86 1.78 -39.54
N LYS A 455 8.81 1.61 -38.22
CA LYS A 455 9.06 2.67 -37.25
C LYS A 455 9.94 2.19 -36.10
N GLY A 456 10.86 3.04 -35.68
CA GLY A 456 11.66 2.86 -34.47
C GLY A 456 11.45 4.04 -33.54
N GLY A 457 11.59 3.81 -32.24
CA GLY A 457 11.28 4.84 -31.26
C GLY A 457 11.79 4.54 -29.87
N ILE A 458 11.47 5.46 -28.96
CA ILE A 458 11.70 5.33 -27.52
C ILE A 458 10.33 5.28 -26.84
N GLU A 459 10.21 4.41 -25.85
CA GLU A 459 9.05 4.25 -24.99
C GLU A 459 9.49 4.40 -23.54
N GLY A 460 8.97 5.39 -22.83
CA GLY A 460 9.06 5.49 -21.38
C GLY A 460 7.83 4.89 -20.73
N ILE A 461 8.03 4.12 -19.67
CA ILE A 461 7.00 3.52 -18.82
C ILE A 461 7.34 3.93 -17.40
N VAL A 462 6.35 4.39 -16.66
CA VAL A 462 6.41 4.61 -15.22
C VAL A 462 5.17 3.99 -14.61
N GLY A 463 5.33 3.17 -13.58
CA GLY A 463 4.28 2.63 -12.73
C GLY A 463 4.50 3.10 -11.29
N ILE A 464 3.43 3.24 -10.54
CA ILE A 464 3.45 3.32 -9.08
C ILE A 464 2.52 2.20 -8.61
N ASP A 465 3.10 1.22 -7.93
CA ASP A 465 2.40 0.21 -7.12
C ASP A 465 2.33 0.70 -5.69
N LEU A 466 1.27 0.30 -5.00
CA LEU A 466 1.19 0.19 -3.57
C LEU A 466 1.82 -1.16 -3.15
N LEU A 467 2.37 -1.22 -1.95
CA LEU A 467 2.94 -2.46 -1.42
C LEU A 467 2.26 -2.86 -0.12
N ASP A 468 1.68 -4.06 -0.08
CA ASP A 468 1.09 -4.64 1.14
C ASP A 468 2.14 -5.35 2.01
N THR A 469 1.95 -5.26 3.32
CA THR A 469 2.74 -6.05 4.27
C THR A 469 2.44 -7.54 4.16
N GLY A 470 3.50 -8.32 4.07
CA GLY A 470 3.40 -9.77 3.88
C GLY A 470 3.23 -10.18 2.42
N GLU A 471 3.22 -9.24 1.47
CA GLU A 471 3.19 -9.55 0.04
C GLU A 471 4.47 -10.28 -0.37
N LEU A 472 5.59 -9.80 0.17
CA LEU A 472 6.92 -10.41 0.12
C LEU A 472 6.98 -11.79 0.82
N GLU A 473 6.09 -12.05 1.78
CA GLU A 473 6.03 -13.32 2.52
C GLU A 473 4.93 -14.27 1.98
N GLY A 474 4.14 -13.83 1.00
CA GLY A 474 2.98 -14.55 0.46
C GLY A 474 1.84 -14.74 1.47
N THR A 475 1.76 -13.88 2.48
CA THR A 475 0.73 -13.89 3.53
C THR A 475 -0.19 -12.67 3.47
N ASP A 476 -0.03 -11.81 2.47
CA ASP A 476 -0.83 -10.59 2.35
C ASP A 476 -2.30 -10.88 2.07
N ASP A 477 -3.14 -9.98 2.55
CA ASP A 477 -4.57 -9.97 2.29
C ASP A 477 -4.99 -8.95 1.23
N GLY A 478 -4.04 -8.15 0.72
CA GLY A 478 -4.24 -7.13 -0.30
C GLY A 478 -4.80 -5.82 0.28
N LYS A 479 -4.65 -5.60 1.58
CA LYS A 479 -5.22 -4.47 2.31
C LYS A 479 -4.12 -3.77 3.11
N ILE A 480 -3.69 -2.60 2.64
CA ILE A 480 -2.73 -1.74 3.33
C ILE A 480 -3.45 -0.91 4.37
N ARG A 481 -3.16 -1.12 5.67
CA ARG A 481 -3.89 -0.47 6.78
C ARG A 481 -3.10 0.67 7.44
N PHE A 482 -3.81 1.42 8.28
CA PHE A 482 -3.36 2.73 8.71
C PHE A 482 -2.27 2.74 9.81
N GLN A 483 -2.48 2.09 10.95
CA GLN A 483 -1.50 2.04 12.04
C GLN A 483 -0.43 0.98 11.82
N SER A 484 -0.81 -0.23 11.38
CA SER A 484 0.13 -1.33 11.18
C SER A 484 1.11 -1.10 10.03
N GLU A 485 0.70 -0.36 8.99
CA GLU A 485 1.49 -0.16 7.77
C GLU A 485 1.79 1.32 7.44
N PHE A 486 0.84 2.25 7.65
CA PHE A 486 0.98 3.67 7.26
C PHE A 486 1.87 4.53 8.18
N ASN A 487 2.32 3.98 9.31
CA ASN A 487 3.34 4.62 10.16
C ASN A 487 4.76 4.54 9.56
N ARG A 488 4.88 3.93 8.38
CA ARG A 488 6.07 3.95 7.53
C ARG A 488 6.15 5.28 6.76
N PRO A 489 7.36 5.80 6.46
CA PRO A 489 7.53 6.90 5.53
C PRO A 489 6.70 6.69 4.25
N PHE A 490 6.01 7.73 3.76
CA PHE A 490 5.15 7.65 2.57
C PHE A 490 5.80 6.90 1.39
N PHE A 491 7.10 7.06 1.16
CA PHE A 491 7.84 6.40 0.08
C PHE A 491 8.08 4.89 0.27
N GLU A 492 7.77 4.34 1.44
CA GLU A 492 7.83 2.90 1.73
C GLU A 492 6.51 2.18 1.44
N LEU A 493 5.43 2.92 1.19
CA LEU A 493 4.13 2.37 0.80
C LEU A 493 3.98 2.23 -0.71
N PHE A 494 4.92 2.78 -1.49
CA PHE A 494 4.86 2.77 -2.94
C PHE A 494 6.14 2.22 -3.55
N GLU A 495 5.97 1.43 -4.61
CA GLU A 495 7.04 1.06 -5.53
C GLU A 495 6.86 1.79 -6.86
N VAL A 496 7.79 2.69 -7.18
CA VAL A 496 7.82 3.35 -8.48
C VAL A 496 8.67 2.52 -9.44
N LEU A 497 8.00 1.87 -10.38
CA LEU A 497 8.63 1.10 -11.45
C LEU A 497 8.84 1.98 -12.67
N GLY A 498 9.97 1.85 -13.35
CA GLY A 498 10.30 2.68 -14.50
C GLY A 498 11.12 1.95 -15.54
N ALA A 499 10.78 2.14 -16.82
CA ALA A 499 11.55 1.62 -17.93
C ALA A 499 11.59 2.59 -19.10
N ILE A 500 12.76 2.75 -19.72
CA ILE A 500 12.95 3.40 -21.00
C ILE A 500 13.40 2.35 -21.99
N ASN A 501 12.60 2.11 -23.02
CA ASN A 501 12.83 1.09 -24.03
C ASN A 501 13.07 1.73 -25.40
N ALA A 502 14.08 1.28 -26.13
CA ALA A 502 14.15 1.47 -27.57
C ALA A 502 13.35 0.36 -28.25
N PHE A 503 12.61 0.66 -29.31
CA PHE A 503 11.90 -0.37 -30.06
C PHE A 503 12.01 -0.18 -31.57
N LEU A 504 11.86 -1.28 -32.30
CA LEU A 504 11.67 -1.32 -33.75
C LEU A 504 10.42 -2.15 -34.07
N GLY A 505 9.51 -1.60 -34.85
CA GLY A 505 8.25 -2.26 -35.20
C GLY A 505 7.72 -1.89 -36.58
N ALA A 506 6.66 -2.57 -36.99
CA ALA A 506 5.91 -2.25 -38.19
C ALA A 506 4.42 -2.15 -37.90
N GLU A 507 3.74 -1.31 -38.67
CA GLU A 507 2.30 -1.11 -38.60
C GLU A 507 1.69 -1.06 -40.00
N ILE A 508 0.57 -1.74 -40.20
CA ILE A 508 -0.24 -1.70 -41.42
C ILE A 508 -1.62 -1.16 -41.07
N LYS A 509 -2.04 -0.11 -41.80
CA LYS A 509 -3.36 0.51 -41.69
C LYS A 509 -4.14 0.28 -42.99
N VAL A 510 -5.43 -0.02 -42.87
CA VAL A 510 -6.38 -0.09 -43.99
C VAL A 510 -7.49 0.92 -43.70
N LEU A 511 -7.72 1.86 -44.62
CA LEU A 511 -8.65 2.99 -44.41
C LEU A 511 -8.39 3.73 -43.08
N SER A 512 -7.11 3.97 -42.77
CA SER A 512 -6.64 4.57 -41.52
C SER A 512 -6.86 3.76 -40.24
N ILE A 513 -7.46 2.57 -40.33
CA ILE A 513 -7.64 1.65 -39.20
C ILE A 513 -6.43 0.71 -39.14
N PRO A 514 -5.70 0.64 -38.00
CA PRO A 514 -4.61 -0.33 -37.86
C PRO A 514 -5.15 -1.75 -37.86
N VAL A 515 -4.69 -2.57 -38.80
CA VAL A 515 -5.09 -3.99 -38.94
C VAL A 515 -3.97 -4.95 -38.56
N TYR A 516 -2.73 -4.45 -38.47
CA TYR A 516 -1.57 -5.24 -38.09
C TYR A 516 -0.54 -4.34 -37.41
N LYS A 517 -0.04 -4.75 -36.25
CA LYS A 517 1.04 -4.11 -35.49
C LYS A 517 1.98 -5.19 -34.99
N ILE A 518 3.28 -5.03 -35.17
CA ILE A 518 4.30 -5.92 -34.64
C ILE A 518 5.48 -5.10 -34.11
N ARG A 519 6.04 -5.50 -32.97
CA ARG A 519 7.35 -5.05 -32.50
C ARG A 519 8.35 -6.17 -32.78
N PHE A 520 9.40 -5.89 -33.54
CA PHE A 520 10.45 -6.83 -33.90
C PHE A 520 11.51 -6.94 -32.81
N ALA A 521 11.76 -5.83 -32.13
CA ALA A 521 12.71 -5.73 -31.03
C ALA A 521 12.25 -4.65 -30.07
N THR A 522 12.40 -4.93 -28.77
CA THR A 522 12.32 -3.97 -27.68
C THR A 522 13.61 -4.17 -26.89
N ILE A 523 14.41 -3.13 -26.74
CA ILE A 523 15.70 -3.15 -26.05
C ILE A 523 15.56 -2.21 -24.86
N PRO A 524 15.66 -2.71 -23.61
CA PRO A 524 15.67 -1.83 -22.45
C PRO A 524 16.92 -0.96 -22.50
N ILE A 525 16.73 0.36 -22.45
CA ILE A 525 17.80 1.37 -22.36
C ILE A 525 18.11 1.65 -20.90
N ALA A 526 17.06 1.81 -20.09
CA ALA A 526 17.17 2.02 -18.65
C ALA A 526 15.97 1.39 -17.96
N GLN A 527 16.20 0.82 -16.78
CA GLN A 527 15.15 0.38 -15.87
C GLN A 527 15.50 0.89 -14.48
N PHE A 528 14.49 1.28 -13.72
CA PHE A 528 14.65 1.72 -12.35
C PHE A 528 13.44 1.29 -11.53
N THR A 529 13.70 1.06 -10.25
CA THR A 529 12.69 0.75 -9.24
C THR A 529 13.01 1.63 -8.04
N ILE A 530 12.03 2.39 -7.54
CA ILE A 530 12.21 3.27 -6.38
C ILE A 530 11.18 2.83 -5.34
N GLY A 531 11.61 2.18 -4.28
CA GLY A 531 10.72 1.67 -3.23
C GLY A 531 11.47 0.81 -2.20
N PRO A 532 10.76 0.19 -1.25
CA PRO A 532 11.31 -0.68 -0.22
C PRO A 532 12.13 -1.85 -0.75
N ASN A 533 11.88 -2.34 -1.96
CA ASN A 533 12.47 -3.57 -2.50
C ASN A 533 13.96 -3.45 -2.89
N GLY A 534 14.59 -2.30 -2.64
CA GLY A 534 16.05 -2.15 -2.65
C GLY A 534 16.63 -1.87 -4.03
N ALA A 535 16.80 -0.59 -4.36
CA ALA A 535 17.66 -0.17 -5.47
C ALA A 535 18.88 0.59 -4.93
N SER A 536 20.07 0.06 -5.17
CA SER A 536 21.31 0.82 -5.02
C SER A 536 21.49 1.67 -6.29
N PHE A 537 21.25 2.97 -6.15
CA PHE A 537 21.59 3.95 -7.16
C PHE A 537 22.99 4.47 -6.91
N GLY A 538 23.78 4.56 -7.96
CA GLY A 538 25.09 5.16 -7.79
C GLY A 538 25.73 5.63 -9.08
N LEU A 539 26.90 6.19 -8.90
CA LEU A 539 27.74 6.72 -9.97
C LEU A 539 29.07 5.97 -9.96
N ALA A 540 29.43 5.34 -11.06
CA ALA A 540 30.76 4.75 -11.22
C ALA A 540 31.70 5.76 -11.88
N SER A 541 32.79 6.13 -11.19
CA SER A 541 33.72 7.15 -11.66
C SER A 541 35.19 6.87 -11.33
N ASP A 542 35.99 6.80 -12.39
CA ASP A 542 37.45 6.96 -12.45
C ASP A 542 37.78 8.07 -13.48
N GLY A 543 36.85 9.03 -13.61
CA GLY A 543 36.32 9.50 -14.89
C GLY A 543 35.01 8.76 -15.16
N TYR A 544 33.90 9.43 -15.52
CA TYR A 544 32.61 8.75 -15.64
C TYR A 544 32.73 7.52 -16.55
N LEU A 545 32.28 6.37 -16.06
CA LEU A 545 32.48 5.07 -16.68
C LEU A 545 31.23 4.71 -17.47
N SER A 546 31.31 4.65 -18.80
CA SER A 546 30.20 4.22 -19.66
C SER A 546 30.28 2.73 -19.94
N GLY A 547 29.15 2.02 -19.82
CA GLY A 547 29.03 0.60 -20.13
C GLY A 547 29.83 -0.34 -19.22
N ALA A 548 30.19 0.12 -18.02
CA ALA A 548 30.78 -0.73 -16.99
C ALA A 548 29.71 -1.68 -16.42
N THR A 549 30.11 -2.89 -16.05
CA THR A 549 29.24 -3.83 -15.34
C THR A 549 29.27 -3.49 -13.86
N VAL A 550 28.10 -3.33 -13.26
CA VAL A 550 27.94 -3.17 -11.80
C VAL A 550 27.18 -4.37 -11.27
N PHE A 551 27.66 -5.02 -10.22
CA PHE A 551 26.97 -6.15 -9.59
C PHE A 551 27.12 -6.13 -8.07
N PHE A 552 26.18 -6.78 -7.38
CA PHE A 552 26.22 -6.95 -5.93
C PHE A 552 26.92 -8.26 -5.59
N ASP A 553 28.13 -8.17 -5.05
CA ASP A 553 28.96 -9.29 -4.63
C ASP A 553 28.61 -9.65 -3.19
N ALA A 554 27.62 -10.52 -3.02
CA ALA A 554 27.08 -10.93 -1.73
C ALA A 554 28.04 -11.84 -0.98
N ASN A 555 28.76 -12.71 -1.69
CA ASN A 555 29.68 -13.67 -1.07
C ASN A 555 31.14 -13.18 -1.00
N LEU A 556 31.40 -11.96 -1.47
CA LEU A 556 32.69 -11.27 -1.41
C LEU A 556 33.81 -11.99 -2.19
N ASN A 557 33.46 -12.72 -3.24
CA ASN A 557 34.42 -13.45 -4.07
C ASN A 557 34.95 -12.58 -5.24
N GLY A 558 34.33 -11.42 -5.51
CA GLY A 558 34.71 -10.47 -6.56
C GLY A 558 34.38 -10.94 -7.98
N ILE A 559 33.54 -11.96 -8.13
CA ILE A 559 33.10 -12.58 -9.37
C ILE A 559 31.58 -12.61 -9.32
N GLN A 560 30.93 -12.05 -10.34
CA GLN A 560 29.48 -12.15 -10.44
C GLN A 560 29.06 -13.62 -10.53
N ASP A 561 28.29 -14.09 -9.55
CA ASP A 561 27.69 -15.42 -9.58
C ASP A 561 26.41 -15.42 -10.41
N PHE A 562 26.49 -15.97 -11.63
CA PHE A 562 25.36 -16.19 -12.53
C PHE A 562 25.26 -17.64 -13.01
N LYS A 563 24.08 -18.05 -13.46
CA LYS A 563 23.85 -19.41 -13.99
C LYS A 563 24.30 -19.52 -15.44
N ASP A 564 25.52 -20.00 -15.63
CA ASP A 564 26.12 -20.31 -16.94
C ASP A 564 25.66 -21.69 -17.44
N ILE A 565 24.49 -21.74 -18.09
CA ILE A 565 23.84 -22.97 -18.59
C ILE A 565 24.69 -23.60 -19.68
N ASN A 566 25.33 -22.78 -20.50
CA ASN A 566 26.08 -23.22 -21.66
C ASN A 566 27.61 -23.35 -21.40
N ASN A 567 28.05 -23.01 -20.18
CA ASN A 567 29.39 -23.11 -19.64
C ASN A 567 30.43 -22.29 -20.43
N ASN A 568 30.04 -21.13 -20.99
CA ASN A 568 30.89 -20.24 -21.78
C ASN A 568 31.54 -19.09 -20.96
N GLY A 569 31.13 -18.92 -19.69
CA GLY A 569 31.60 -17.87 -18.79
C GLY A 569 31.06 -16.47 -19.10
N VAL A 570 29.95 -16.36 -19.84
CA VAL A 570 29.32 -15.10 -20.26
C VAL A 570 27.80 -15.21 -20.12
N ARG A 571 27.18 -14.28 -19.38
CA ARG A 571 25.72 -14.17 -19.32
C ARG A 571 25.16 -13.79 -20.69
N ASP A 572 24.36 -14.65 -21.32
CA ASP A 572 23.75 -14.42 -22.64
C ASP A 572 22.23 -14.65 -22.68
N GLU A 573 21.58 -14.34 -23.83
CA GLU A 573 20.12 -14.44 -24.01
C GLU A 573 19.54 -15.83 -23.70
N VAL A 574 20.39 -16.87 -23.61
CA VAL A 574 19.95 -18.24 -23.30
C VAL A 574 19.70 -18.41 -21.79
N GLU A 575 20.14 -17.46 -20.97
CA GLU A 575 20.26 -17.54 -19.51
C GLU A 575 19.46 -16.44 -18.77
N GLU A 576 18.71 -15.62 -19.52
CA GLU A 576 18.05 -14.40 -19.04
C GLU A 576 16.80 -14.68 -18.17
N ASP A 577 16.22 -15.90 -18.23
CA ASP A 577 14.90 -16.24 -17.65
C ASP A 577 14.92 -17.32 -16.55
N ILE A 578 16.04 -17.60 -15.88
CA ILE A 578 16.08 -18.62 -14.82
C ILE A 578 16.22 -18.02 -13.42
N LEU A 579 15.12 -18.08 -12.66
CA LEU A 579 15.08 -17.82 -11.22
C LEU A 579 15.74 -18.98 -10.44
N GLU A 580 16.96 -18.76 -9.94
CA GLU A 580 17.56 -19.59 -8.88
C GLU A 580 17.95 -18.72 -7.67
N PRO A 581 17.86 -19.24 -6.44
CA PRO A 581 17.88 -18.46 -5.19
C PRO A 581 19.23 -17.87 -4.76
N PHE A 582 20.26 -17.85 -5.61
CA PHE A 582 21.62 -17.37 -5.28
C PHE A 582 22.31 -16.63 -6.44
N LEU A 583 21.55 -15.93 -7.29
CA LEU A 583 22.12 -15.09 -8.35
C LEU A 583 22.43 -13.69 -7.83
N GLU A 584 23.63 -13.21 -8.10
CA GLU A 584 24.04 -11.84 -7.78
C GLU A 584 23.50 -10.87 -8.85
N PRO A 585 22.69 -9.87 -8.46
CA PRO A 585 22.11 -8.95 -9.42
C PRO A 585 23.21 -8.11 -10.08
N SER A 586 22.99 -7.72 -11.33
CA SER A 586 23.89 -6.85 -12.09
C SER A 586 23.18 -5.90 -13.03
N THR A 587 23.82 -4.79 -13.33
CA THR A 587 23.38 -3.75 -14.26
C THR A 587 24.58 -3.21 -15.06
N PHE A 588 24.33 -2.25 -15.95
CA PHE A 588 25.37 -1.52 -16.66
C PHE A 588 25.29 -0.02 -16.35
N THR A 589 26.44 0.66 -16.39
CA THR A 589 26.50 2.11 -16.24
C THR A 589 26.12 2.84 -17.53
N ASN A 590 25.45 3.98 -17.38
CA ASN A 590 25.10 4.91 -18.44
C ASN A 590 26.32 5.73 -18.91
N ASP A 591 26.13 6.52 -19.96
CA ASP A 591 27.17 7.40 -20.51
C ASP A 591 27.68 8.46 -19.53
N ASP A 592 26.88 8.82 -18.53
CA ASP A 592 27.27 9.74 -17.44
C ASP A 592 27.80 9.01 -16.20
N GLY A 593 28.04 7.70 -16.29
CA GLY A 593 28.53 6.86 -15.18
C GLY A 593 27.45 6.39 -14.21
N SER A 594 26.20 6.87 -14.33
CA SER A 594 25.12 6.48 -13.42
C SER A 594 24.69 5.03 -13.64
N PHE A 595 24.24 4.35 -12.58
CA PHE A 595 23.66 3.02 -12.64
C PHE A 595 22.52 2.85 -11.64
N SER A 596 21.67 1.87 -11.91
CA SER A 596 20.60 1.40 -11.02
C SER A 596 20.71 -0.10 -10.87
N LEU A 597 21.01 -0.57 -9.67
CA LEU A 597 21.15 -1.99 -9.36
C LEU A 597 20.04 -2.41 -8.39
N ASP A 598 19.16 -3.29 -8.85
CA ASP A 598 18.10 -3.91 -8.05
C ASP A 598 18.70 -5.00 -7.16
N ILE A 599 18.76 -4.75 -5.84
CA ILE A 599 19.26 -5.68 -4.84
C ILE A 599 18.08 -6.08 -3.95
N ARG A 600 17.53 -7.25 -4.25
CA ARG A 600 16.35 -7.79 -3.56
C ARG A 600 16.62 -7.98 -2.07
N LEU A 601 15.95 -7.20 -1.22
CA LEU A 601 16.08 -7.30 0.24
C LEU A 601 15.78 -8.72 0.74
N GLU A 602 14.73 -9.38 0.23
CA GLU A 602 14.38 -10.76 0.62
C GLU A 602 15.52 -11.78 0.49
N GLN A 603 16.44 -11.54 -0.45
CA GLN A 603 17.53 -12.45 -0.75
C GLN A 603 18.81 -12.07 -0.01
N PHE A 604 19.03 -10.78 0.24
CA PHE A 604 20.32 -10.25 0.67
C PHE A 604 20.30 -9.50 2.01
N ASP A 605 19.15 -8.99 2.48
CA ASP A 605 18.96 -8.51 3.85
C ASP A 605 18.79 -9.72 4.78
N THR A 606 19.92 -10.25 5.21
CA THR A 606 20.00 -11.42 6.07
C THR A 606 19.57 -11.14 7.51
N ASN A 607 19.51 -9.88 7.90
CA ASN A 607 19.24 -9.47 9.27
C ASN A 607 17.84 -8.87 9.48
N GLY A 608 17.10 -8.64 8.39
CA GLY A 608 15.69 -8.28 8.37
C GLY A 608 15.43 -6.86 8.87
N ASN A 609 16.37 -5.94 8.67
CA ASN A 609 16.26 -4.56 9.12
C ASN A 609 15.77 -3.60 8.03
N GLY A 610 15.50 -4.10 6.82
CA GLY A 610 15.00 -3.34 5.69
C GLY A 610 16.06 -2.56 4.91
N VAL A 611 17.36 -2.81 5.14
CA VAL A 611 18.46 -2.19 4.41
C VAL A 611 19.55 -3.21 4.09
N ILE A 612 20.24 -3.06 2.95
CA ILE A 612 21.40 -3.90 2.63
C ILE A 612 22.64 -3.33 3.33
N ASP A 613 23.10 -4.04 4.36
CA ASP A 613 24.25 -3.63 5.15
C ASP A 613 25.59 -3.99 4.47
N PRO A 614 26.69 -3.26 4.80
CA PRO A 614 28.02 -3.65 4.34
C PRO A 614 28.40 -5.09 4.75
N GLU A 615 27.85 -5.63 5.84
CA GLU A 615 28.03 -7.02 6.25
C GLU A 615 27.45 -8.04 5.25
N GLU A 616 26.52 -7.63 4.40
CA GLU A 616 25.69 -8.50 3.54
C GLU A 616 26.17 -8.57 2.10
N GLY A 617 27.05 -7.64 1.70
CA GLY A 617 27.75 -7.69 0.42
C GLY A 617 28.45 -6.38 0.08
N GLN A 618 28.88 -6.25 -1.17
CA GLN A 618 29.50 -5.03 -1.69
C GLN A 618 29.10 -4.76 -3.13
N LEU A 619 29.15 -3.49 -3.55
CA LEU A 619 29.05 -3.12 -4.95
C LEU A 619 30.39 -3.35 -5.63
N VAL A 620 30.38 -3.95 -6.82
CA VAL A 620 31.56 -4.17 -7.65
C VAL A 620 31.34 -3.59 -9.03
N VAL A 621 32.29 -2.79 -9.50
CA VAL A 621 32.31 -2.24 -10.86
C VAL A 621 33.53 -2.76 -11.62
N ILE A 622 33.27 -3.37 -12.77
CA ILE A 622 34.28 -3.89 -13.69
C ILE A 622 33.99 -3.47 -15.13
N ASN A 623 35.00 -3.56 -15.99
CA ASN A 623 34.92 -3.13 -17.39
C ASN A 623 34.50 -1.65 -17.51
N GLY A 624 34.01 -1.27 -18.69
CA GLY A 624 33.60 0.10 -18.99
C GLY A 624 34.69 0.96 -19.61
N ILE A 625 34.25 2.06 -20.22
CA ILE A 625 35.11 3.05 -20.89
C ILE A 625 35.03 4.35 -20.10
N ASP A 626 36.18 4.84 -19.64
CA ASP A 626 36.28 6.19 -19.09
C ASP A 626 35.99 7.20 -20.20
N THR A 627 34.90 7.94 -20.04
CA THR A 627 34.41 8.92 -21.02
C THR A 627 35.33 10.13 -21.20
N THR A 628 36.25 10.37 -20.26
CA THR A 628 37.21 11.47 -20.32
C THR A 628 38.48 11.08 -21.07
N THR A 629 38.96 9.84 -20.90
CA THR A 629 40.20 9.36 -21.53
C THR A 629 39.98 8.47 -22.75
N PHE A 630 38.75 7.96 -22.94
CA PHE A 630 38.39 6.94 -23.94
C PHE A 630 39.21 5.65 -23.80
N LEU A 631 39.65 5.34 -22.59
CA LEU A 631 40.37 4.10 -22.28
C LEU A 631 39.46 3.15 -21.50
N GLU A 632 39.68 1.85 -21.70
CA GLU A 632 39.03 0.82 -20.91
C GLU A 632 39.52 0.87 -19.46
N GLN A 633 38.60 0.69 -18.53
CA GLN A 633 38.93 0.53 -17.13
C GLN A 633 39.59 -0.82 -16.87
N THR A 634 40.74 -0.79 -16.19
CA THR A 634 41.56 -1.98 -15.93
C THR A 634 41.61 -2.36 -14.44
N THR A 635 41.01 -1.54 -13.58
CA THR A 635 40.97 -1.75 -12.13
C THR A 635 39.53 -1.97 -11.71
N LEU A 636 39.29 -3.08 -11.01
CA LEU A 636 38.02 -3.34 -10.33
C LEU A 636 37.82 -2.32 -9.21
N LEU A 637 36.68 -1.66 -9.19
CA LEU A 637 36.30 -0.74 -8.12
C LEU A 637 35.25 -1.41 -7.24
N THR A 638 35.28 -1.11 -5.95
CA THR A 638 34.30 -1.61 -4.99
C THR A 638 33.77 -0.48 -4.11
N ALA A 639 32.56 -0.62 -3.59
CA ALA A 639 32.05 0.24 -2.55
C ALA A 639 31.15 -0.56 -1.59
N THR A 640 30.84 0.00 -0.44
CA THR A 640 29.78 -0.53 0.43
C THR A 640 28.40 -0.32 -0.24
N PRO A 641 27.37 -1.10 0.13
CA PRO A 641 26.05 -1.04 -0.53
C PRO A 641 25.31 0.29 -0.39
N ASP A 642 25.64 1.05 0.65
CA ASP A 642 25.11 2.38 0.98
C ASP A 642 25.82 3.54 0.25
N ALA A 643 26.95 3.27 -0.42
CA ALA A 643 27.68 4.30 -1.16
C ALA A 643 26.95 4.67 -2.47
N THR A 644 26.75 5.97 -2.70
CA THR A 644 26.15 6.48 -3.94
C THR A 644 27.17 6.78 -5.03
N VAL A 645 28.48 6.62 -4.76
CA VAL A 645 29.54 6.75 -5.75
C VAL A 645 30.59 5.63 -5.63
N VAL A 646 30.80 4.86 -6.70
CA VAL A 646 31.85 3.85 -6.80
C VAL A 646 33.09 4.45 -7.50
N THR A 647 34.16 4.66 -6.74
CA THR A 647 35.39 5.36 -7.16
C THR A 647 36.63 4.65 -6.62
N PRO A 648 37.84 5.03 -7.07
CA PRO A 648 39.07 4.58 -6.43
C PRO A 648 39.16 4.91 -4.93
N LEU A 649 38.47 5.95 -4.44
CA LEU A 649 38.45 6.32 -3.02
C LEU A 649 37.51 5.42 -2.21
N THR A 650 36.28 5.19 -2.69
CA THR A 650 35.36 4.26 -2.02
C THR A 650 35.86 2.83 -2.07
N THR A 651 36.67 2.47 -3.06
CA THR A 651 37.41 1.19 -3.09
C THR A 651 38.39 1.07 -1.93
N LEU A 652 39.12 2.14 -1.59
CA LEU A 652 40.01 2.13 -0.43
C LEU A 652 39.24 2.12 0.90
N VAL A 653 38.12 2.84 0.98
CA VAL A 653 37.27 2.86 2.19
C VAL A 653 36.68 1.48 2.44
N ASN A 654 36.06 0.88 1.43
CA ASN A 654 35.50 -0.46 1.52
C ASN A 654 36.59 -1.48 1.87
N ASP A 655 37.78 -1.44 1.26
CA ASP A 655 38.88 -2.35 1.61
C ASP A 655 39.34 -2.21 3.08
N LEU A 656 39.41 -0.98 3.63
CA LEU A 656 39.73 -0.77 5.04
C LEU A 656 38.62 -1.26 5.98
N TYR A 657 37.36 -1.04 5.61
CA TYR A 657 36.22 -1.58 6.34
C TYR A 657 36.28 -3.12 6.38
N ARG A 658 36.56 -3.78 5.24
CA ARG A 658 36.75 -5.24 5.15
C ARG A 658 37.95 -5.75 5.95
N GLN A 659 38.92 -4.90 6.26
CA GLN A 659 40.04 -5.21 7.15
C GLN A 659 39.71 -5.04 8.65
N GLY A 660 38.47 -4.67 8.97
CA GLY A 660 37.96 -4.56 10.34
C GLY A 660 37.96 -3.14 10.92
N ALA A 661 38.13 -2.10 10.09
CA ALA A 661 37.89 -0.73 10.50
C ALA A 661 36.37 -0.44 10.52
N SER A 662 35.93 0.50 11.36
CA SER A 662 34.59 1.08 11.20
C SER A 662 34.55 1.91 9.92
N LEU A 663 33.37 2.12 9.34
CA LEU A 663 33.21 2.93 8.12
C LEU A 663 33.71 4.37 8.33
N GLU A 664 33.39 4.96 9.49
CA GLU A 664 33.87 6.28 9.91
C GLU A 664 35.41 6.34 10.01
N ASP A 665 36.03 5.33 10.64
CA ASP A 665 37.49 5.28 10.77
C ASP A 665 38.18 5.03 9.42
N ALA A 666 37.59 4.16 8.58
CA ALA A 666 38.09 3.85 7.25
C ALA A 666 38.12 5.09 6.37
N GLU A 667 37.00 5.82 6.33
CA GLU A 667 36.90 7.08 5.61
C GLU A 667 37.87 8.13 6.16
N ALA A 668 37.89 8.35 7.48
CA ALA A 668 38.80 9.30 8.11
C ALA A 668 40.27 8.99 7.77
N GLN A 669 40.64 7.70 7.73
CA GLN A 669 41.98 7.28 7.36
C GLN A 669 42.31 7.56 5.89
N VAL A 670 41.38 7.32 4.96
CA VAL A 670 41.55 7.66 3.53
C VAL A 670 41.70 9.17 3.37
N LYS A 671 40.82 9.96 4.00
CA LYS A 671 40.85 11.43 3.93
C LYS A 671 42.17 11.98 4.47
N ALA A 672 42.61 11.54 5.65
CA ALA A 672 43.86 11.96 6.26
C ALA A 672 45.10 11.56 5.42
N SER A 673 45.07 10.39 4.78
CA SER A 673 46.19 9.88 3.99
C SER A 673 46.38 10.61 2.66
N LEU A 674 45.29 11.07 2.04
CA LEU A 674 45.30 11.74 0.73
C LEU A 674 45.20 13.26 0.84
N GLY A 675 44.93 13.78 2.04
CA GLY A 675 44.75 15.20 2.30
C GLY A 675 43.42 15.74 1.76
N ILE A 676 42.37 14.91 1.79
CA ILE A 676 41.01 15.30 1.40
C ILE A 676 40.38 16.07 2.58
N PRO A 677 39.65 17.18 2.35
CA PRO A 677 38.99 17.94 3.42
C PRO A 677 37.99 17.11 4.22
N ASP A 678 37.93 17.31 5.54
CA ASP A 678 37.03 16.56 6.44
C ASP A 678 35.54 16.71 6.09
N ALA A 679 35.16 17.85 5.48
CA ALA A 679 33.79 18.15 5.07
C ALA A 679 33.33 17.38 3.81
N VAL A 680 34.25 16.70 3.11
CA VAL A 680 33.92 15.84 1.98
C VAL A 680 33.56 14.46 2.53
N ASP A 681 32.37 13.98 2.15
CA ASP A 681 31.97 12.59 2.32
C ASP A 681 32.37 11.81 1.07
N VAL A 682 33.38 10.96 1.17
CA VAL A 682 33.91 10.27 -0.01
C VAL A 682 32.94 9.22 -0.59
N GLN A 683 31.93 8.80 0.18
CA GLN A 683 30.96 7.79 -0.25
C GLN A 683 29.84 8.36 -1.12
N THR A 684 29.63 9.68 -1.03
CA THR A 684 28.55 10.38 -1.73
C THR A 684 29.02 11.51 -2.64
N PHE A 685 30.30 11.90 -2.57
CA PHE A 685 30.82 13.08 -3.27
C PHE A 685 31.20 12.82 -4.73
N ASP A 686 30.45 13.42 -5.65
CA ASP A 686 30.77 13.49 -7.08
C ASP A 686 31.74 14.64 -7.38
N ALA A 687 33.02 14.29 -7.58
CA ALA A 687 34.08 15.24 -7.84
C ALA A 687 33.99 15.91 -9.23
N ILE A 688 33.38 15.25 -10.22
CA ILE A 688 33.26 15.77 -11.60
C ILE A 688 32.11 16.78 -11.65
N ALA A 689 30.95 16.46 -11.08
CA ALA A 689 29.85 17.42 -10.96
C ALA A 689 30.25 18.66 -10.16
N ALA A 690 30.97 18.49 -9.04
CA ALA A 690 31.51 19.61 -8.27
C ALA A 690 32.47 20.49 -9.08
N LEU A 691 33.34 19.86 -9.90
CA LEU A 691 34.25 20.57 -10.80
C LEU A 691 33.49 21.38 -11.87
N ASP A 692 32.45 20.80 -12.49
CA ASP A 692 31.62 21.46 -13.50
C ASP A 692 30.80 22.62 -12.89
N GLY A 693 30.38 22.47 -11.64
CA GLY A 693 29.76 23.53 -10.83
C GLY A 693 30.72 24.65 -10.41
N GLY A 694 32.03 24.51 -10.68
CA GLY A 694 33.06 25.49 -10.35
C GLY A 694 33.55 25.43 -8.89
N ASP A 695 33.27 24.34 -8.16
CA ASP A 695 33.79 24.12 -6.82
C ASP A 695 35.27 23.69 -6.88
N PRO A 696 36.20 24.48 -6.29
CA PRO A 696 37.61 24.11 -6.27
C PRO A 696 37.91 22.80 -5.52
N VAL A 697 37.02 22.33 -4.64
CA VAL A 697 37.15 21.05 -3.93
C VAL A 697 37.00 19.87 -4.89
N GLY A 698 36.12 19.98 -5.90
CA GLY A 698 35.93 18.92 -6.91
C GLY A 698 37.23 18.57 -7.64
N LEU A 699 38.00 19.59 -8.04
CA LEU A 699 39.31 19.39 -8.68
C LEU A 699 40.31 18.66 -7.78
N ASP A 700 40.36 19.00 -6.49
CA ASP A 700 41.31 18.40 -5.55
C ASP A 700 40.95 16.93 -5.31
N VAL A 701 39.68 16.63 -5.05
CA VAL A 701 39.20 15.24 -4.83
C VAL A 701 39.39 14.38 -6.09
N PHE A 702 39.02 14.90 -7.27
CA PHE A 702 39.23 14.19 -8.54
C PHE A 702 40.72 13.91 -8.79
N ALA A 703 41.61 14.88 -8.49
CA ALA A 703 43.05 14.67 -8.59
C ALA A 703 43.55 13.57 -7.63
N LYS A 704 42.95 13.39 -6.45
CA LYS A 704 43.27 12.27 -5.54
C LYS A 704 42.79 10.93 -6.08
N GLN A 705 41.59 10.86 -6.67
CA GLN A 705 41.09 9.65 -7.34
C GLN A 705 42.06 9.21 -8.43
N VAL A 706 42.44 10.13 -9.32
CA VAL A 706 43.43 9.89 -10.38
C VAL A 706 44.79 9.48 -9.80
N GLN A 707 45.22 10.06 -8.67
CA GLN A 707 46.47 9.67 -8.02
C GLN A 707 46.43 8.21 -7.52
N VAL A 708 45.34 7.82 -6.85
CA VAL A 708 45.14 6.46 -6.35
C VAL A 708 45.14 5.47 -7.51
N GLN A 709 44.37 5.76 -8.55
CA GLN A 709 44.26 4.90 -9.72
C GLN A 709 45.62 4.71 -10.42
N ASN A 710 46.38 5.79 -10.61
CA ASN A 710 47.71 5.71 -11.21
C ASN A 710 48.68 4.86 -10.40
N ILE A 711 48.61 4.89 -9.07
CA ILE A 711 49.42 4.03 -8.22
C ILE A 711 49.04 2.57 -8.42
N ILE A 712 47.73 2.25 -8.41
CA ILE A 712 47.23 0.90 -8.63
C ILE A 712 47.71 0.39 -9.99
N VAL A 713 47.50 1.13 -11.07
CA VAL A 713 47.88 0.76 -12.44
C VAL A 713 49.41 0.59 -12.57
N GLN A 714 50.22 1.50 -12.00
CA GLN A 714 51.68 1.44 -12.12
C GLN A 714 52.29 0.25 -11.36
N VAL A 715 51.82 -0.01 -10.14
CA VAL A 715 52.29 -1.16 -9.36
C VAL A 715 51.79 -2.46 -10.01
N THR A 716 50.58 -2.47 -10.55
CA THR A 716 50.03 -3.61 -11.27
C THR A 716 50.86 -3.96 -12.50
N LYS A 717 51.16 -2.99 -13.36
CA LYS A 717 52.02 -3.18 -14.54
C LYS A 717 53.45 -3.61 -14.19
N LEU A 718 53.98 -3.15 -13.06
CA LEU A 718 55.30 -3.55 -12.57
C LEU A 718 55.33 -5.03 -12.16
N ILE A 719 54.28 -5.52 -11.49
CA ILE A 719 54.17 -6.91 -11.03
C ILE A 719 53.76 -7.83 -12.17
N GLU A 720 52.92 -7.38 -13.11
CA GLU A 720 52.55 -8.12 -14.32
C GLU A 720 53.80 -8.41 -15.16
N GLY A 721 54.67 -7.41 -15.35
CA GLY A 721 55.96 -7.60 -16.02
C GLY A 721 56.94 -8.56 -15.31
N ALA A 722 56.64 -8.95 -14.07
CA ALA A 722 57.48 -9.81 -13.22
C ALA A 722 56.80 -11.14 -12.84
N SER A 723 55.57 -11.41 -13.29
CA SER A 723 54.78 -12.58 -12.88
C SER A 723 53.89 -13.12 -14.00
N SER A 724 53.18 -14.22 -13.75
CA SER A 724 52.22 -14.84 -14.68
C SER A 724 50.76 -14.69 -14.22
N PHE A 725 50.49 -13.75 -13.31
CA PHE A 725 49.15 -13.46 -12.79
C PHE A 725 48.41 -12.49 -13.72
N THR A 726 47.08 -12.48 -13.67
CA THR A 726 46.27 -11.54 -14.43
C THR A 726 46.38 -10.12 -13.84
N THR A 727 46.18 -9.10 -14.67
CA THR A 727 46.24 -7.68 -14.26
C THR A 727 45.26 -7.38 -13.11
N THR A 728 44.08 -8.02 -13.12
CA THR A 728 43.05 -7.86 -12.08
C THR A 728 43.47 -8.44 -10.72
N ASP A 729 44.04 -9.67 -10.69
CA ASP A 729 44.51 -10.32 -9.45
C ASP A 729 45.61 -9.51 -8.77
N ILE A 730 46.49 -8.91 -9.58
CA ILE A 730 47.59 -8.10 -9.11
C ILE A 730 47.07 -6.77 -8.54
N ALA A 731 46.13 -6.11 -9.22
CA ALA A 731 45.56 -4.85 -8.78
C ALA A 731 44.89 -4.99 -7.39
N GLN A 732 44.11 -6.05 -7.18
CA GLN A 732 43.52 -6.35 -5.87
C GLN A 732 44.57 -6.61 -4.78
N ALA A 733 45.66 -7.34 -5.11
CA ALA A 733 46.75 -7.57 -4.17
C ALA A 733 47.53 -6.29 -3.79
N VAL A 734 47.55 -5.30 -4.69
CA VAL A 734 48.15 -3.98 -4.44
C VAL A 734 47.26 -3.13 -3.52
N ILE A 735 45.95 -3.11 -3.78
CA ILE A 735 44.95 -2.41 -2.94
C ILE A 735 45.05 -2.93 -1.49
N ARG A 736 44.96 -4.25 -1.30
CA ARG A 736 45.02 -4.94 0.01
C ARG A 736 46.33 -4.76 0.78
N ARG A 737 47.42 -4.35 0.10
CA ARG A 737 48.76 -4.21 0.72
C ARG A 737 49.24 -2.77 0.82
N SER A 738 48.48 -1.80 0.32
CA SER A 738 48.91 -0.40 0.29
C SER A 738 49.06 0.12 1.73
N PRO A 739 50.28 0.31 2.25
CA PRO A 739 50.45 0.85 3.59
C PRO A 739 50.24 2.36 3.49
N THR A 740 49.25 2.91 4.18
CA THR A 740 49.00 4.34 4.37
C THR A 740 50.12 5.07 5.15
N LYS A 741 51.36 4.62 5.03
CA LYS A 741 52.53 5.23 5.67
C LYS A 741 53.61 5.51 4.64
N GLN A 742 53.78 6.80 4.31
CA GLN A 742 54.95 7.35 3.65
C GLN A 742 56.25 6.78 4.27
N PRO A 743 57.22 6.28 3.49
CA PRO A 743 58.48 5.81 4.07
C PRO A 743 59.32 7.00 4.54
N SER A 744 59.57 7.06 5.84
CA SER A 744 60.61 7.93 6.42
C SER A 744 62.01 7.34 6.17
N PRO A 745 63.05 8.14 5.92
CA PRO A 745 64.37 7.63 5.55
C PRO A 745 65.20 7.30 6.79
N SER A 746 65.54 6.02 7.03
CA SER A 746 66.70 5.70 7.87
C SER A 746 67.28 4.30 7.64
N THR A 747 68.45 4.29 6.99
CA THR A 747 69.69 3.57 7.35
C THR A 747 69.61 2.14 7.91
N SER A 748 70.05 1.15 7.12
CA SER A 748 71.40 0.54 7.24
C SER A 748 71.49 -0.83 6.54
N ALA A 749 72.19 -0.89 5.41
CA ALA A 749 72.95 -2.07 5.00
C ALA A 749 74.03 -1.63 3.99
N THR A 750 75.29 -1.86 4.36
CA THR A 750 76.50 -1.47 3.61
C THR A 750 76.76 -2.44 2.43
N PRO A 751 77.36 -2.00 1.30
CA PRO A 751 77.33 -2.70 0.01
C PRO A 751 78.59 -3.52 -0.29
N PRO A 752 78.62 -4.37 -1.35
CA PRO A 752 79.86 -4.71 -2.03
C PRO A 752 80.19 -3.70 -3.13
N ARG A 753 81.49 -3.54 -3.35
CA ARG A 753 82.18 -2.41 -3.96
C ARG A 753 82.63 -2.71 -5.40
N LEU A 754 82.24 -1.79 -6.31
CA LEU A 754 82.91 -1.26 -7.52
C LEU A 754 83.43 -2.19 -8.64
N LEU A 755 83.15 -1.80 -9.89
CA LEU A 755 84.10 -1.18 -10.85
C LEU A 755 83.31 -0.37 -11.93
N PRO A 756 83.94 0.60 -12.64
CA PRO A 756 83.38 1.94 -12.79
C PRO A 756 82.92 2.34 -14.21
N SER A 757 82.21 3.47 -14.19
CA SER A 757 81.75 4.41 -15.22
C SER A 757 82.55 4.51 -16.52
N SER A 758 81.82 4.52 -17.64
CA SER A 758 82.07 5.46 -18.74
C SER A 758 80.86 5.58 -19.67
N MET A 759 80.67 6.80 -20.20
CA MET A 759 79.85 7.20 -21.36
C MET A 759 78.45 7.75 -21.06
N THR A 760 78.42 9.08 -21.03
CA THR A 760 77.32 9.95 -21.50
C THR A 760 76.72 9.49 -22.84
N PRO A 761 75.46 9.87 -23.10
CA PRO A 761 75.20 10.43 -24.43
C PRO A 761 74.32 11.68 -24.40
N SER A 762 74.86 12.73 -25.00
CA SER A 762 74.12 13.63 -25.88
C SER A 762 73.54 12.84 -27.05
N ALA A 763 72.25 13.01 -27.38
CA ALA A 763 71.76 13.24 -28.75
C ALA A 763 70.24 13.17 -28.83
N SER A 764 69.68 14.28 -29.29
CA SER A 764 68.40 14.44 -29.96
C SER A 764 68.09 13.35 -31.00
N TRP A 765 66.87 12.82 -30.98
CA TRP A 765 66.20 12.35 -32.18
C TRP A 765 64.77 12.91 -32.26
N VAL A 766 64.54 13.57 -33.38
CA VAL A 766 63.31 14.18 -33.86
C VAL A 766 62.39 13.08 -34.38
N CYS A 767 61.14 13.05 -33.94
CA CYS A 767 60.06 12.29 -34.59
C CYS A 767 59.45 13.13 -35.73
N PRO A 768 59.34 12.62 -36.97
CA PRO A 768 58.43 13.19 -37.95
C PRO A 768 57.15 12.36 -38.07
N ASN A 769 56.05 13.09 -38.30
CA ASN A 769 54.75 12.69 -38.87
C ASN A 769 53.64 12.24 -37.90
N LEU A 770 52.89 13.23 -37.41
CA LEU A 770 51.45 13.10 -37.15
C LEU A 770 50.68 13.76 -38.31
N PRO A 771 49.62 13.14 -38.86
CA PRO A 771 48.68 13.82 -39.75
C PRO A 771 47.91 14.90 -38.99
N THR A 772 47.77 16.04 -39.66
CA THR A 772 46.91 17.18 -39.32
C THR A 772 45.50 16.69 -38.98
N TRP A 773 44.98 16.96 -37.78
CA TRP A 773 43.57 17.27 -37.41
C TRP A 773 43.45 17.84 -35.95
N CYS A 774 44.50 17.81 -35.11
CA CYS A 774 44.51 18.47 -33.78
C CYS A 774 45.01 19.93 -33.78
N GLN A 775 44.32 20.87 -34.46
CA GLN A 775 44.65 22.31 -34.34
C GLN A 775 43.44 23.25 -34.29
N TRP A 776 42.35 22.83 -33.64
CA TRP A 776 41.26 23.74 -33.24
C TRP A 776 40.90 23.45 -31.79
N TRP A 777 41.54 24.14 -30.85
CA TRP A 777 41.02 24.54 -29.53
C TRP A 777 42.12 25.32 -28.79
N ARG A 778 42.28 26.58 -29.19
CA ARG A 778 42.82 27.68 -28.37
C ARG A 778 42.05 28.93 -28.79
N GLY A 779 41.05 29.28 -27.99
CA GLY A 779 40.21 30.45 -28.11
C GLY A 779 39.30 30.50 -26.91
#